data_AF-A0AAV1JEY2-F1
#
_entry.id   AF-A0AAV1JEY2-F1
#
_cell.length_a   1.000
_cell.length_b   1.000
_cell.length_c   1.000
_cell.angle_alpha   90.00
_cell.angle_beta   90.00
_cell.angle_gamma   90.00
#
_symmetry.space_group_name_H-M   'P 1'
#
loop_
_entity.id
_entity.type
_entity.pdbx_description
1 polymer ?
#
loop_
_entity_poly.entity_id
_entity_poly.type
_entity_poly.pdbx_seq_one_letter_code
_entity_poly.pdbx_strand_id
1 'polypeptide(L)'
;MVKWRKQQRLVSGDTSEEEIGHHYLSTLMYGRYQRDLSEAAREEARRLRRLRKKRRKDDKARQKELEATGKLRPRGKFFKVIGYLWRHSFARLGEDWFFLAALGIIMGCLNFAIDQGIAVCNNARTWMYNDVATSIAGKYFAWVSLPVCLILFAAGFVHIVAAQSIGSGIPEMKTILRGVHLKEYLTFRALVSKCVGLTATLGSGLPLGKEGPSVHIASMVAALLSKLVTKIQGVYENESRTTDMLAAACAVGVASCFAAPVGGVLFSIEVTTTYFAVRNYWRGFFAACCSAIMFRLLSVWSGATPTVKPLFPTSLPQDFPFDPQEFAVFVLLGIVCGLMSALWVWLHRQYVLFIRNTKYLSTFLQKNRFIYPGFMTLAVMSILFPPGIGKYMAGGLGTPPQVSALFSNFTWSDELTAEQAAIVSNWQTDEVDHFGCLIIYFFSIYFLSMVSCTLPVPAGIFVPAFKMGASLGRFTGEVMHYFCPLGVAYGGKIQKILPGGYATVGAAAFTGAVTHTVSTIVIIIEMTGQITHLLPIMAAVLAANAVAAMLQPSCFDSIILIKKLPYLPDLLSSASRMYDICVEDFMVRDVVYIWNRMTFQQLKDILKSNKTIKSFPLVDSPSSMVLLGSIHRWELVKVIEQQVGRSRRLQVAAQWLKEAERRRDEERKRTRRPSRFEVTPAPDMLQVPGSGMTRGTSLTSQDQSGLIPAPGQLFRPKSILKKTNSFTLTRGLAPPTPQSPMPHPSVYTTVTGAETRIRAAFEAIFKRSTLLPDVEGGLSDQMGGLQRSPSINKKVQLPRERVCDMSPEDQKAWEQLEMAKEIDFDKMLQIARRRDMNPDDTDYEDETLYLCHIDPAPFQLVERTSLLKVHSLFSTLGVSRAYVTAIGRLIGVVALKELRKAIEDVNSGVLTPATRPSPPSTPLPIMIKVQTSEPAPPSDSDTARLTKSCK
;
A
#
# COMPACT_ATOMS: atom_id res chain seq x y z
N MET A 1 11.15 27.29 34.66
CA MET A 1 9.93 28.11 34.84
C MET A 1 9.92 28.94 36.14
N VAL A 2 11.07 29.24 36.78
CA VAL A 2 11.12 29.94 38.08
C VAL A 2 11.62 31.40 37.99
N LYS A 3 12.38 31.77 36.95
CA LYS A 3 12.90 33.14 36.77
C LYS A 3 11.87 34.20 36.31
N TRP A 4 10.66 33.81 35.89
CA TRP A 4 9.65 34.74 35.37
C TRP A 4 8.76 35.41 36.44
N ARG A 5 8.82 34.99 37.71
CA ARG A 5 7.94 35.52 38.78
C ARG A 5 8.38 36.85 39.40
N LYS A 6 9.55 37.40 39.06
CA LYS A 6 10.15 38.54 39.79
C LYS A 6 9.98 39.91 39.14
N GLN A 7 9.29 40.00 37.99
CA GLN A 7 9.32 41.20 37.13
C GLN A 7 7.94 41.88 36.92
N GLN A 8 6.91 41.48 37.69
CA GLN A 8 5.53 42.02 37.61
C GLN A 8 5.11 42.88 38.82
N ARG A 9 6.05 43.55 39.51
CA ARG A 9 5.74 44.45 40.65
C ARG A 9 6.05 45.94 40.41
N LEU A 10 6.33 46.34 39.17
CA LEU A 10 6.76 47.70 38.83
C LEU A 10 6.12 48.23 37.54
N VAL A 11 4.79 48.19 37.46
CA VAL A 11 3.98 49.14 36.67
C VAL A 11 2.67 49.35 37.43
N SER A 12 2.52 50.52 38.06
CA SER A 12 1.25 51.00 38.63
C SER A 12 1.17 52.49 38.35
N GLY A 13 0.41 52.86 37.32
CA GLY A 13 0.22 54.23 36.87
C GLY A 13 -0.95 54.28 35.89
N ASP A 14 -2.08 54.75 36.40
CA ASP A 14 -3.25 55.32 35.71
C ASP A 14 -3.61 54.80 34.31
N THR A 15 -4.28 53.65 34.26
CA THR A 15 -5.25 53.30 33.20
C THR A 15 -6.42 52.51 33.79
N SER A 16 -7.63 52.76 33.31
CA SER A 16 -8.94 52.28 33.82
C SER A 16 -9.04 50.79 34.16
N GLU A 17 -9.66 50.48 35.31
CA GLU A 17 -9.77 49.12 35.86
C GLU A 17 -10.62 48.14 35.01
N GLU A 18 -11.53 48.63 34.17
CA GLU A 18 -12.44 47.76 33.38
C GLU A 18 -11.73 46.99 32.24
N GLU A 19 -10.77 47.59 31.54
CA GLU A 19 -10.05 46.89 30.44
C GLU A 19 -9.10 45.79 30.95
N ILE A 20 -8.51 45.99 32.13
CA ILE A 20 -7.61 45.02 32.76
C ILE A 20 -8.37 43.73 33.11
N GLY A 21 -9.61 43.85 33.58
CA GLY A 21 -10.48 42.70 33.88
C GLY A 21 -10.68 41.79 32.66
N HIS A 22 -10.97 42.35 31.48
CA HIS A 22 -11.22 41.59 30.26
C HIS A 22 -9.96 40.90 29.71
N HIS A 23 -8.79 41.54 29.75
CA HIS A 23 -7.53 40.90 29.34
C HIS A 23 -7.03 39.84 30.32
N TYR A 24 -7.28 40.02 31.63
CA TYR A 24 -6.93 39.02 32.63
C TYR A 24 -7.84 37.79 32.56
N LEU A 25 -9.15 37.99 32.34
CA LEU A 25 -10.12 36.92 32.08
C LEU A 25 -9.81 36.16 30.78
N SER A 26 -9.47 36.84 29.68
CA SER A 26 -9.14 36.15 28.43
C SER A 26 -7.86 35.32 28.56
N THR A 27 -6.85 35.81 29.28
CA THR A 27 -5.61 35.06 29.55
C THR A 27 -5.84 33.86 30.49
N LEU A 28 -6.70 33.99 31.50
CA LEU A 28 -7.12 32.89 32.36
C LEU A 28 -7.93 31.84 31.59
N MET A 29 -8.87 32.27 30.74
CA MET A 29 -9.66 31.40 29.87
C MET A 29 -8.76 30.67 28.86
N TYR A 30 -7.77 31.34 28.26
CA TYR A 30 -6.80 30.72 27.35
C TYR A 30 -5.91 29.71 28.10
N GLY A 31 -5.45 30.04 29.31
CA GLY A 31 -4.66 29.13 30.15
C GLY A 31 -5.45 27.92 30.66
N ARG A 32 -6.77 28.08 30.90
CA ARG A 32 -7.69 26.97 31.21
C ARG A 32 -7.94 26.12 29.97
N TYR A 33 -8.35 26.73 28.87
CA TYR A 33 -8.60 26.05 27.59
C TYR A 33 -7.37 25.29 27.10
N GLN A 34 -6.16 25.85 27.22
CA GLN A 34 -4.92 25.17 26.84
C GLN A 34 -4.56 24.01 27.80
N ARG A 35 -4.94 24.10 29.09
CA ARG A 35 -4.87 22.98 30.03
C ARG A 35 -5.88 21.89 29.70
N ASP A 36 -7.14 22.26 29.55
CA ASP A 36 -8.26 21.36 29.26
C ASP A 36 -8.05 20.64 27.92
N LEU A 37 -7.56 21.34 26.89
CA LEU A 37 -7.17 20.75 25.61
C LEU A 37 -5.96 19.82 25.76
N SER A 38 -4.99 20.14 26.63
CA SER A 38 -3.85 19.26 26.91
C SER A 38 -4.24 18.02 27.73
N GLU A 39 -5.24 18.13 28.59
CA GLU A 39 -5.77 17.02 29.40
C GLU A 39 -6.69 16.14 28.56
N ALA A 40 -7.59 16.71 27.75
CA ALA A 40 -8.34 16.01 26.72
C ALA A 40 -7.42 15.27 25.74
N ALA A 41 -6.37 15.92 25.22
CA ALA A 41 -5.38 15.27 24.37
C ALA A 41 -4.60 14.15 25.10
N ARG A 42 -4.32 14.30 26.41
CA ARG A 42 -3.71 13.24 27.23
C ARG A 42 -4.68 12.10 27.54
N GLU A 43 -5.96 12.37 27.69
CA GLU A 43 -7.00 11.35 27.87
C GLU A 43 -7.27 10.61 26.57
N GLU A 44 -7.36 11.31 25.46
CA GLU A 44 -7.50 10.73 24.13
C GLU A 44 -6.25 9.92 23.74
N ALA A 45 -5.05 10.40 24.05
CA ALA A 45 -3.82 9.61 23.90
C ALA A 45 -3.79 8.38 24.83
N ARG A 46 -4.31 8.48 26.06
CA ARG A 46 -4.49 7.33 26.98
C ARG A 46 -5.53 6.34 26.43
N ARG A 47 -6.66 6.82 25.89
CA ARG A 47 -7.73 6.04 25.25
C ARG A 47 -7.22 5.32 24.01
N LEU A 48 -6.53 6.01 23.11
CA LEU A 48 -5.87 5.43 21.92
C LEU A 48 -4.81 4.39 22.29
N ARG A 49 -4.03 4.61 23.36
CA ARG A 49 -3.09 3.58 23.89
C ARG A 49 -3.83 2.36 24.44
N ARG A 50 -4.93 2.55 25.19
CA ARG A 50 -5.78 1.46 25.72
C ARG A 50 -6.46 0.68 24.58
N LEU A 51 -7.05 1.37 23.60
CA LEU A 51 -7.62 0.80 22.37
C LEU A 51 -6.57 -0.01 21.58
N ARG A 52 -5.35 0.50 21.39
CA ARG A 52 -4.26 -0.27 20.76
C ARG A 52 -3.89 -1.53 21.56
N LYS A 53 -3.94 -1.48 22.90
CA LYS A 53 -3.69 -2.64 23.77
C LYS A 53 -4.84 -3.66 23.70
N LYS A 54 -6.10 -3.20 23.59
CA LYS A 54 -7.30 -4.02 23.42
C LYS A 54 -7.33 -4.69 22.03
N ARG A 55 -7.13 -3.95 20.94
CA ARG A 55 -6.92 -4.50 19.58
C ARG A 55 -5.83 -5.58 19.57
N ARG A 56 -4.65 -5.33 20.16
CA ARG A 56 -3.60 -6.35 20.33
C ARG A 56 -3.99 -7.59 21.16
N LYS A 57 -5.02 -7.52 22.01
CA LYS A 57 -5.56 -8.65 22.79
C LYS A 57 -6.61 -9.42 21.99
N ASP A 58 -7.49 -8.69 21.30
CA ASP A 58 -8.56 -9.22 20.44
C ASP A 58 -7.99 -9.86 19.16
N ASP A 59 -6.94 -9.27 18.58
CA ASP A 59 -6.18 -9.83 17.45
C ASP A 59 -5.50 -11.15 17.86
N LYS A 60 -4.94 -11.21 19.09
CA LYS A 60 -4.40 -12.45 19.65
C LYS A 60 -5.48 -13.50 19.92
N ALA A 61 -6.72 -13.10 20.21
CA ALA A 61 -7.86 -14.00 20.37
C ALA A 61 -8.31 -14.54 18.99
N ARG A 62 -8.54 -13.65 18.01
CA ARG A 62 -8.80 -14.01 16.60
C ARG A 62 -7.72 -14.93 16.02
N GLN A 63 -6.45 -14.66 16.32
CA GLN A 63 -5.35 -15.49 15.84
C GLN A 63 -5.38 -16.88 16.49
N LYS A 64 -5.74 -17.01 17.77
CA LYS A 64 -6.03 -18.31 18.40
C LYS A 64 -7.24 -19.02 17.77
N GLU A 65 -8.30 -18.30 17.39
CA GLU A 65 -9.45 -18.88 16.68
C GLU A 65 -9.10 -19.35 15.25
N LEU A 66 -8.27 -18.58 14.54
CA LEU A 66 -7.73 -18.94 13.22
C LEU A 66 -6.74 -20.11 13.30
N GLU A 67 -5.95 -20.20 14.37
CA GLU A 67 -5.10 -21.35 14.69
C GLU A 67 -5.96 -22.59 15.03
N ALA A 68 -7.06 -22.42 15.77
CA ALA A 68 -8.00 -23.50 16.13
C ALA A 68 -8.82 -24.03 14.93
N THR A 69 -9.15 -23.17 13.96
CA THR A 69 -9.82 -23.58 12.70
C THR A 69 -8.86 -24.17 11.66
N GLY A 70 -7.57 -24.35 11.99
CA GLY A 70 -6.62 -25.17 11.23
C GLY A 70 -6.16 -24.62 9.87
N LYS A 71 -6.77 -23.55 9.35
CA LYS A 71 -6.53 -23.03 8.00
C LYS A 71 -5.18 -22.33 7.80
N LEU A 72 -4.49 -21.93 8.87
CA LEU A 72 -3.13 -21.37 8.81
C LEU A 72 -2.16 -22.07 9.78
N ARG A 73 -1.82 -23.34 9.53
CA ARG A 73 -0.56 -23.90 10.04
C ARG A 73 0.60 -23.53 9.11
N PRO A 74 1.64 -22.79 9.55
CA PRO A 74 2.88 -22.72 8.78
C PRO A 74 3.50 -24.12 8.71
N ARG A 75 3.56 -24.68 7.51
CA ARG A 75 4.17 -26.00 7.22
C ARG A 75 5.70 -25.90 7.39
N GLY A 76 6.20 -26.29 8.56
CA GLY A 76 7.64 -26.53 8.77
C GLY A 76 8.09 -26.40 10.22
N LYS A 77 8.96 -27.31 10.69
CA LYS A 77 9.64 -27.20 11.99
C LYS A 77 10.49 -25.91 12.06
N PHE A 78 11.12 -25.54 10.94
CA PHE A 78 11.96 -24.34 10.77
C PHE A 78 11.24 -23.04 11.15
N PHE A 79 10.01 -22.82 10.65
CA PHE A 79 9.22 -21.62 10.98
C PHE A 79 8.82 -21.53 12.47
N LYS A 80 8.70 -22.67 13.17
CA LYS A 80 8.47 -22.66 14.63
C LYS A 80 9.71 -22.23 15.41
N VAL A 81 10.90 -22.71 15.03
CA VAL A 81 12.17 -22.32 15.67
C VAL A 81 12.44 -20.83 15.46
N ILE A 82 12.27 -20.34 14.22
CA ILE A 82 12.36 -18.90 13.92
C ILE A 82 11.32 -18.12 14.72
N GLY A 83 10.05 -18.53 14.73
CA GLY A 83 9.00 -17.87 15.50
C GLY A 83 9.22 -17.83 17.01
N TYR A 84 9.89 -18.85 17.58
CA TYR A 84 10.30 -18.88 18.98
C TYR A 84 11.44 -17.89 19.26
N LEU A 85 12.52 -17.96 18.47
CA LEU A 85 13.67 -17.05 18.57
C LEU A 85 13.23 -15.58 18.39
N TRP A 86 12.34 -15.33 17.43
CA TRP A 86 11.72 -14.04 17.14
C TRP A 86 10.96 -13.46 18.34
N ARG A 87 10.15 -14.29 19.01
CA ARG A 87 9.39 -13.87 20.20
C ARG A 87 10.27 -13.62 21.42
N HIS A 88 11.38 -14.36 21.58
CA HIS A 88 12.17 -14.31 22.81
C HIS A 88 13.27 -13.25 22.80
N SER A 89 14.00 -13.09 21.68
CA SER A 89 15.12 -12.13 21.58
C SER A 89 14.70 -10.78 20.97
N PHE A 90 13.94 -10.81 19.86
CA PHE A 90 13.75 -9.61 19.03
C PHE A 90 12.62 -8.69 19.51
N ALA A 91 11.65 -9.20 20.28
CA ALA A 91 10.59 -8.40 20.86
C ALA A 91 11.06 -7.32 21.85
N ARG A 92 12.30 -7.41 22.37
CA ARG A 92 12.90 -6.41 23.28
C ARG A 92 13.56 -5.22 22.55
N LEU A 93 14.03 -5.40 21.31
CA LEU A 93 14.76 -4.39 20.53
C LEU A 93 13.86 -3.54 19.60
N GLY A 94 12.57 -3.88 19.51
CA GLY A 94 11.60 -3.20 18.66
C GLY A 94 11.54 -3.80 17.25
N GLU A 95 10.35 -4.30 16.89
CA GLU A 95 10.10 -5.06 15.65
C GLU A 95 10.49 -4.28 14.37
N ASP A 96 10.27 -2.97 14.37
CA ASP A 96 10.60 -2.10 13.24
C ASP A 96 12.12 -1.99 12.99
N TRP A 97 12.97 -1.96 14.03
CA TRP A 97 14.43 -1.82 13.87
C TRP A 97 15.06 -3.08 13.29
N PHE A 98 14.59 -4.27 13.70
CA PHE A 98 15.04 -5.51 13.07
C PHE A 98 14.63 -5.59 11.59
N PHE A 99 13.40 -5.20 11.27
CA PHE A 99 12.92 -5.11 9.88
C PHE A 99 13.84 -4.21 9.03
N LEU A 100 14.22 -3.05 9.57
CA LEU A 100 15.11 -2.08 8.91
C LEU A 100 16.54 -2.61 8.73
N ALA A 101 17.10 -3.30 9.73
CA ALA A 101 18.41 -3.95 9.60
C ALA A 101 18.39 -5.05 8.53
N ALA A 102 17.37 -5.90 8.53
CA ALA A 102 17.20 -6.97 7.54
C ALA A 102 17.02 -6.41 6.12
N LEU A 103 16.24 -5.34 5.96
CA LEU A 103 16.08 -4.61 4.70
C LEU A 103 17.43 -4.07 4.19
N GLY A 104 18.21 -3.42 5.05
CA GLY A 104 19.54 -2.89 4.72
C GLY A 104 20.51 -3.98 4.27
N ILE A 105 20.61 -5.07 5.04
CA ILE A 105 21.47 -6.22 4.74
C ILE A 105 21.09 -6.87 3.39
N ILE A 106 19.81 -7.19 3.19
CA ILE A 106 19.34 -7.81 1.94
C ILE A 106 19.65 -6.90 0.75
N MET A 107 19.45 -5.59 0.87
CA MET A 107 19.73 -4.65 -0.21
C MET A 107 21.24 -4.51 -0.50
N GLY A 108 22.09 -4.56 0.52
CA GLY A 108 23.54 -4.53 0.35
C GLY A 108 24.05 -5.76 -0.41
N CYS A 109 23.54 -6.95 -0.06
CA CYS A 109 23.83 -8.19 -0.79
C CYS A 109 23.31 -8.16 -2.24
N LEU A 110 22.11 -7.63 -2.47
CA LEU A 110 21.52 -7.56 -3.82
C LEU A 110 22.31 -6.61 -4.73
N ASN A 111 22.69 -5.42 -4.24
CA ASN A 111 23.48 -4.48 -5.05
C ASN A 111 24.89 -4.99 -5.31
N PHE A 112 25.53 -5.64 -4.34
CA PHE A 112 26.81 -6.32 -4.57
C PHE A 112 26.69 -7.40 -5.66
N ALA A 113 25.64 -8.23 -5.63
CA ALA A 113 25.41 -9.25 -6.66
C ALA A 113 25.11 -8.65 -8.05
N ILE A 114 24.38 -7.52 -8.12
CA ILE A 114 24.12 -6.79 -9.36
C ILE A 114 25.44 -6.24 -9.92
N ASP A 115 26.28 -5.60 -9.10
CA ASP A 115 27.56 -5.03 -9.51
C ASP A 115 28.54 -6.11 -10.00
N GLN A 116 28.61 -7.27 -9.33
CA GLN A 116 29.40 -8.41 -9.80
C GLN A 116 28.91 -8.93 -11.15
N GLY A 117 27.59 -9.03 -11.37
CA GLY A 117 27.04 -9.38 -12.68
C GLY A 117 27.39 -8.37 -13.78
N ILE A 118 27.36 -7.07 -13.45
CA ILE A 118 27.75 -5.99 -14.37
C ILE A 118 29.26 -6.06 -14.71
N ALA A 119 30.10 -6.36 -13.72
CA ALA A 119 31.53 -6.55 -13.91
C ALA A 119 31.84 -7.75 -14.82
N VAL A 120 31.19 -8.90 -14.59
CA VAL A 120 31.34 -10.09 -15.45
C VAL A 120 30.92 -9.79 -16.90
N CYS A 121 29.78 -9.12 -17.12
CA CYS A 121 29.35 -8.74 -18.47
C CYS A 121 30.33 -7.76 -19.15
N ASN A 122 30.85 -6.76 -18.44
CA ASN A 122 31.82 -5.82 -19.01
C ASN A 122 33.19 -6.46 -19.28
N ASN A 123 33.63 -7.38 -18.42
CA ASN A 123 34.86 -8.14 -18.63
C ASN A 123 34.72 -9.06 -19.86
N ALA A 124 33.59 -9.75 -20.02
CA ALA A 124 33.30 -10.56 -21.20
C ALA A 124 33.26 -9.71 -22.50
N ARG A 125 32.72 -8.49 -22.43
CA ARG A 125 32.72 -7.53 -23.55
C ARG A 125 34.13 -7.10 -23.95
N THR A 126 34.97 -6.81 -22.96
CA THR A 126 36.37 -6.39 -23.16
C THR A 126 37.22 -7.54 -23.69
N TRP A 127 37.08 -8.73 -23.10
CA TRP A 127 37.70 -9.98 -23.55
C TRP A 127 37.38 -10.29 -25.02
N MET A 128 36.11 -10.22 -25.40
CA MET A 128 35.68 -10.48 -26.79
C MET A 128 36.19 -9.43 -27.79
N TYR A 129 36.42 -8.19 -27.36
CA TYR A 129 37.00 -7.13 -28.21
C TYR A 129 38.53 -7.24 -28.35
N ASN A 130 39.24 -7.63 -27.29
CA ASN A 130 40.71 -7.73 -27.29
C ASN A 130 41.22 -9.07 -27.86
N ASP A 131 40.67 -10.19 -27.39
CA ASP A 131 41.30 -11.51 -27.54
C ASP A 131 40.70 -12.32 -28.70
N VAL A 132 39.40 -12.16 -28.97
CA VAL A 132 38.68 -12.95 -29.99
C VAL A 132 38.76 -12.31 -31.38
N ALA A 133 38.89 -10.99 -31.45
CA ALA A 133 38.75 -10.23 -32.68
C ALA A 133 40.08 -9.64 -33.16
N THR A 134 40.70 -10.28 -34.16
CA THR A 134 41.96 -9.80 -34.76
C THR A 134 41.74 -8.70 -35.81
N SER A 135 40.73 -8.84 -36.68
CA SER A 135 40.41 -7.87 -37.73
C SER A 135 39.54 -6.71 -37.24
N ILE A 136 39.66 -5.53 -37.85
CA ILE A 136 38.86 -4.34 -37.47
C ILE A 136 37.34 -4.57 -37.60
N ALA A 137 36.90 -5.29 -38.63
CA ALA A 137 35.51 -5.67 -38.82
C ALA A 137 35.04 -6.68 -37.75
N GLY A 138 35.90 -7.64 -37.37
CA GLY A 138 35.66 -8.53 -36.25
C GLY A 138 35.53 -7.78 -34.93
N LYS A 139 36.40 -6.78 -34.68
CA LYS A 139 36.37 -5.94 -33.47
C LYS A 139 35.09 -5.12 -33.38
N TYR A 140 34.62 -4.58 -34.51
CA TYR A 140 33.33 -3.89 -34.59
C TYR A 140 32.16 -4.83 -34.30
N PHE A 141 32.14 -6.02 -34.92
CA PHE A 141 31.08 -7.00 -34.67
C PHE A 141 31.07 -7.48 -33.22
N ALA A 142 32.23 -7.76 -32.62
CA ALA A 142 32.36 -8.08 -31.20
C ALA A 142 31.82 -6.93 -30.32
N TRP A 143 32.26 -5.70 -30.58
CA TRP A 143 31.85 -4.53 -29.78
C TRP A 143 30.33 -4.29 -29.78
N VAL A 144 29.66 -4.48 -30.93
CA VAL A 144 28.23 -4.19 -31.08
C VAL A 144 27.34 -5.37 -30.70
N SER A 145 27.74 -6.61 -31.03
CA SER A 145 26.86 -7.79 -30.90
C SER A 145 26.46 -8.09 -29.45
N LEU A 146 27.41 -8.13 -28.51
CA LEU A 146 27.10 -8.47 -27.12
C LEU A 146 26.20 -7.43 -26.43
N PRO A 147 26.46 -6.09 -26.51
CA PRO A 147 25.53 -5.08 -26.00
C PRO A 147 24.13 -5.15 -26.61
N VAL A 148 24.01 -5.35 -27.93
CA VAL A 148 22.70 -5.49 -28.60
C VAL A 148 21.96 -6.72 -28.10
N CYS A 149 22.63 -7.88 -27.99
CA CYS A 149 22.05 -9.09 -27.43
C CYS A 149 21.60 -8.91 -25.96
N LEU A 150 22.43 -8.27 -25.12
CA LEU A 150 22.09 -8.01 -23.72
C LEU A 150 20.89 -7.06 -23.56
N ILE A 151 20.76 -6.03 -24.41
CA ILE A 151 19.62 -5.10 -24.35
C ILE A 151 18.34 -5.71 -24.93
N LEU A 152 18.43 -6.50 -26.00
CA LEU A 152 17.29 -7.25 -26.52
C LEU A 152 16.79 -8.27 -25.49
N PHE A 153 17.71 -8.96 -24.81
CA PHE A 153 17.38 -9.83 -23.67
C PHE A 153 16.74 -9.06 -22.51
N ALA A 154 17.31 -7.92 -22.09
CA ALA A 154 16.77 -7.10 -21.01
C ALA A 154 15.35 -6.61 -21.31
N ALA A 155 15.12 -6.06 -22.50
CA ALA A 155 13.81 -5.61 -22.95
C ALA A 155 12.80 -6.77 -23.01
N GLY A 156 13.19 -7.91 -23.59
CA GLY A 156 12.35 -9.11 -23.67
C GLY A 156 11.98 -9.67 -22.30
N PHE A 157 12.97 -9.90 -21.44
CA PHE A 157 12.76 -10.43 -20.09
C PHE A 157 11.86 -9.51 -19.24
N VAL A 158 12.06 -8.20 -19.34
CA VAL A 158 11.22 -7.22 -18.62
C VAL A 158 9.79 -7.20 -19.18
N HIS A 159 9.59 -7.30 -20.48
CA HIS A 159 8.24 -7.34 -21.06
C HIS A 159 7.49 -8.65 -20.77
N ILE A 160 8.18 -9.79 -20.78
CA ILE A 160 7.58 -11.11 -20.51
C ILE A 160 7.25 -11.28 -19.02
N VAL A 161 8.16 -10.91 -18.11
CA VAL A 161 8.00 -11.19 -16.67
C VAL A 161 7.20 -10.12 -15.95
N ALA A 162 7.51 -8.83 -16.15
CA ALA A 162 6.84 -7.72 -15.47
C ALA A 162 7.08 -6.39 -16.20
N ALA A 163 6.21 -6.02 -17.14
CA ALA A 163 6.33 -4.77 -17.90
C ALA A 163 6.30 -3.48 -17.03
N GLN A 164 5.93 -3.58 -15.75
CA GLN A 164 6.01 -2.50 -14.77
C GLN A 164 7.45 -2.16 -14.33
N SER A 165 8.42 -3.06 -14.57
CA SER A 165 9.82 -2.86 -14.16
C SER A 165 10.61 -1.91 -15.08
N ILE A 166 10.02 -1.43 -16.19
CA ILE A 166 10.64 -0.53 -17.17
C ILE A 166 11.01 0.83 -16.55
N GLY A 167 12.19 1.36 -16.90
CA GLY A 167 12.68 2.68 -16.50
C GLY A 167 13.10 2.78 -15.04
N SER A 168 13.32 4.02 -14.59
CA SER A 168 13.86 4.33 -13.26
C SER A 168 13.04 3.74 -12.11
N GLY A 169 11.79 4.17 -11.91
CA GLY A 169 10.97 3.80 -10.75
C GLY A 169 10.92 4.87 -9.66
N ILE A 170 11.83 5.85 -9.64
CA ILE A 170 11.72 7.02 -8.75
C ILE A 170 10.41 7.81 -9.00
N PRO A 171 10.01 8.14 -10.25
CA PRO A 171 8.73 8.80 -10.54
C PRO A 171 7.53 8.07 -9.94
N GLU A 172 7.49 6.75 -10.10
CA GLU A 172 6.43 5.89 -9.58
C GLU A 172 6.44 5.86 -8.05
N MET A 173 7.60 5.71 -7.42
CA MET A 173 7.71 5.76 -5.95
C MET A 173 7.30 7.12 -5.37
N LYS A 174 7.62 8.25 -6.03
CA LYS A 174 7.14 9.59 -5.65
C LYS A 174 5.60 9.64 -5.66
N THR A 175 4.94 9.03 -6.65
CA THR A 175 3.46 8.95 -6.69
C THR A 175 2.86 8.01 -5.63
N ILE A 176 3.54 6.89 -5.32
CA ILE A 176 3.10 5.96 -4.26
C ILE A 176 3.21 6.62 -2.88
N LEU A 177 4.31 7.34 -2.60
CA LEU A 177 4.54 8.03 -1.33
C LEU A 177 3.63 9.26 -1.14
N ARG A 178 3.15 9.89 -2.22
CA ARG A 178 2.03 10.85 -2.20
C ARG A 178 0.64 10.19 -2.06
N GLY A 179 0.57 8.88 -1.77
CA GLY A 179 -0.65 8.15 -1.40
C GLY A 179 -1.35 7.39 -2.54
N VAL A 180 -0.84 7.46 -3.78
CA VAL A 180 -1.51 6.82 -4.92
C VAL A 180 -1.03 5.39 -5.15
N HIS A 181 -1.92 4.45 -4.86
CA HIS A 181 -1.64 3.02 -4.93
C HIS A 181 -1.63 2.48 -6.37
N LEU A 182 -0.43 2.34 -6.94
CA LEU A 182 -0.21 1.62 -8.20
C LEU A 182 -0.37 0.10 -7.99
N LYS A 183 -1.33 -0.52 -8.67
CA LYS A 183 -1.56 -1.98 -8.61
C LYS A 183 -0.36 -2.74 -9.18
N GLU A 184 -0.01 -3.85 -8.53
CA GLU A 184 0.98 -4.84 -8.99
C GLU A 184 2.44 -4.34 -9.20
N TYR A 185 2.71 -3.07 -8.89
CA TYR A 185 4.06 -2.48 -8.99
C TYR A 185 5.04 -3.16 -8.01
N LEU A 186 4.64 -3.31 -6.74
CA LEU A 186 5.47 -3.86 -5.67
C LEU A 186 5.31 -5.39 -5.53
N THR A 187 5.82 -6.15 -6.51
CA THR A 187 5.71 -7.62 -6.57
C THR A 187 7.05 -8.35 -6.71
N PHE A 188 7.10 -9.62 -6.30
CA PHE A 188 8.32 -10.45 -6.43
C PHE A 188 8.70 -10.72 -7.90
N ARG A 189 7.72 -10.83 -8.80
CA ARG A 189 7.98 -10.95 -10.25
C ARG A 189 8.67 -9.69 -10.79
N ALA A 190 8.19 -8.51 -10.38
CA ALA A 190 8.82 -7.24 -10.73
C ALA A 190 10.25 -7.13 -10.16
N LEU A 191 10.50 -7.61 -8.93
CA LEU A 191 11.83 -7.64 -8.32
C LEU A 191 12.83 -8.43 -9.18
N VAL A 192 12.54 -9.72 -9.45
CA VAL A 192 13.43 -10.58 -10.25
C VAL A 192 13.61 -10.01 -11.67
N SER A 193 12.51 -9.56 -12.29
CA SER A 193 12.54 -8.90 -13.60
C SER A 193 13.46 -7.67 -13.63
N LYS A 194 13.41 -6.84 -12.59
CA LYS A 194 14.18 -5.58 -12.54
C LYS A 194 15.65 -5.81 -12.22
N CYS A 195 16.00 -6.73 -11.33
CA CYS A 195 17.40 -7.06 -11.05
C CYS A 195 18.11 -7.62 -12.30
N VAL A 196 17.56 -8.67 -12.92
CA VAL A 196 18.17 -9.31 -14.12
C VAL A 196 18.21 -8.34 -15.31
N GLY A 197 17.11 -7.61 -15.55
CA GLY A 197 17.06 -6.61 -16.62
C GLY A 197 18.07 -5.48 -16.41
N LEU A 198 18.30 -5.04 -15.16
CA LEU A 198 19.27 -4.00 -14.83
C LEU A 198 20.72 -4.47 -15.02
N THR A 199 21.05 -5.67 -14.54
CA THR A 199 22.38 -6.28 -14.75
C THR A 199 22.71 -6.38 -16.23
N ALA A 200 21.78 -6.86 -17.06
CA ALA A 200 21.98 -6.92 -18.52
C ALA A 200 22.07 -5.51 -19.15
N THR A 201 21.25 -4.55 -18.69
CA THR A 201 21.26 -3.18 -19.21
C THR A 201 22.60 -2.47 -18.95
N LEU A 202 23.15 -2.58 -17.74
CA LEU A 202 24.43 -1.93 -17.39
C LEU A 202 25.66 -2.76 -17.81
N GLY A 203 25.51 -4.08 -17.91
CA GLY A 203 26.49 -4.98 -18.51
C GLY A 203 26.71 -4.74 -20.01
N SER A 204 25.74 -4.10 -20.70
CA SER A 204 25.89 -3.68 -22.10
C SER A 204 26.89 -2.53 -22.32
N GLY A 205 27.25 -1.79 -21.26
CA GLY A 205 28.11 -0.60 -21.37
C GLY A 205 27.41 0.69 -21.83
N LEU A 206 26.09 0.69 -22.04
CA LEU A 206 25.34 1.92 -22.36
C LEU A 206 25.52 3.00 -21.28
N PRO A 207 25.48 4.30 -21.65
CA PRO A 207 25.59 5.42 -20.71
C PRO A 207 24.30 5.57 -19.89
N LEU A 208 24.14 4.71 -18.88
CA LEU A 208 22.99 4.57 -17.99
C LEU A 208 23.48 4.27 -16.55
N GLY A 209 22.61 4.42 -15.53
CA GLY A 209 22.94 4.13 -14.12
C GLY A 209 21.97 3.17 -13.42
N LYS A 210 22.37 2.65 -12.24
CA LYS A 210 21.56 1.73 -11.40
C LYS A 210 20.66 2.42 -10.37
N GLU A 211 20.94 3.68 -10.04
CA GLU A 211 20.36 4.43 -8.92
C GLU A 211 18.83 4.37 -8.84
N GLY A 212 18.14 4.80 -9.89
CA GLY A 212 16.67 4.80 -9.93
C GLY A 212 16.06 3.40 -9.79
N PRO A 213 16.50 2.42 -10.59
CA PRO A 213 16.12 1.03 -10.44
C PRO A 213 16.36 0.44 -9.03
N SER A 214 17.46 0.80 -8.37
CA SER A 214 17.78 0.37 -6.99
C SER A 214 16.76 0.87 -5.97
N VAL A 215 16.29 2.12 -6.07
CA VAL A 215 15.21 2.67 -5.22
C VAL A 215 13.93 1.84 -5.34
N HIS A 216 13.59 1.41 -6.56
CA HIS A 216 12.43 0.53 -6.76
C HIS A 216 12.69 -0.89 -6.20
N ILE A 217 13.89 -1.45 -6.42
CA ILE A 217 14.29 -2.77 -5.89
C ILE A 217 14.18 -2.79 -4.35
N ALA A 218 14.74 -1.80 -3.65
CA ALA A 218 14.64 -1.69 -2.19
C ALA A 218 13.18 -1.58 -1.72
N SER A 219 12.36 -0.80 -2.43
CA SER A 219 10.92 -0.65 -2.13
C SER A 219 10.14 -1.97 -2.32
N MET A 220 10.48 -2.76 -3.34
CA MET A 220 9.94 -4.10 -3.54
C MET A 220 10.39 -5.07 -2.43
N VAL A 221 11.67 -5.05 -2.04
CA VAL A 221 12.18 -5.85 -0.91
C VAL A 221 11.45 -5.49 0.39
N ALA A 222 11.24 -4.21 0.69
CA ALA A 222 10.50 -3.77 1.87
C ALA A 222 9.02 -4.21 1.85
N ALA A 223 8.34 -4.14 0.70
CA ALA A 223 6.97 -4.62 0.54
C ALA A 223 6.86 -6.14 0.72
N LEU A 224 7.83 -6.91 0.22
CA LEU A 224 7.88 -8.36 0.35
C LEU A 224 8.24 -8.80 1.77
N LEU A 225 9.21 -8.13 2.40
CA LEU A 225 9.57 -8.34 3.80
C LEU A 225 8.38 -8.00 4.71
N SER A 226 7.61 -6.96 4.39
CA SER A 226 6.39 -6.61 5.15
C SER A 226 5.36 -7.74 5.07
N LYS A 227 5.11 -8.27 3.87
CA LYS A 227 4.21 -9.42 3.65
C LYS A 227 4.70 -10.71 4.33
N LEU A 228 6.02 -10.91 4.42
CA LEU A 228 6.60 -12.04 5.14
C LEU A 228 6.40 -11.89 6.66
N VAL A 229 6.67 -10.71 7.22
CA VAL A 229 6.50 -10.42 8.65
C VAL A 229 5.03 -10.48 9.07
N THR A 230 4.09 -9.93 8.28
CA THR A 230 2.65 -10.04 8.59
C THR A 230 2.17 -11.49 8.56
N LYS A 231 2.67 -12.33 7.63
CA LYS A 231 2.37 -13.78 7.62
C LYS A 231 2.92 -14.53 8.83
N ILE A 232 4.05 -14.10 9.40
CA ILE A 232 4.67 -14.72 10.59
C ILE A 232 3.99 -14.27 11.88
N GLN A 233 3.64 -12.97 11.98
CA GLN A 233 3.13 -12.41 13.24
C GLN A 233 1.60 -12.31 13.32
N GLY A 234 0.87 -12.31 12.19
CA GLY A 234 -0.59 -12.11 12.15
C GLY A 234 -1.05 -10.69 12.54
N VAL A 235 -0.11 -9.79 12.81
CA VAL A 235 -0.38 -8.41 13.23
C VAL A 235 -0.82 -7.57 12.03
N TYR A 236 -1.89 -6.79 12.24
CA TYR A 236 -2.53 -5.92 11.24
C TYR A 236 -1.55 -5.11 10.40
N GLU A 237 -1.82 -5.09 9.09
CA GLU A 237 -1.11 -4.28 8.09
C GLU A 237 -1.65 -2.83 8.15
N ASN A 238 -1.00 -1.97 8.95
CA ASN A 238 -1.29 -0.54 8.96
C ASN A 238 -0.72 0.13 7.70
N GLU A 239 -1.59 0.73 6.88
CA GLU A 239 -1.24 1.49 5.66
C GLU A 239 -0.26 2.65 5.93
N SER A 240 -0.37 3.29 7.10
CA SER A 240 0.60 4.31 7.56
C SER A 240 1.96 3.74 7.96
N ARG A 241 2.04 2.46 8.33
CA ARG A 241 3.33 1.80 8.61
C ARG A 241 3.98 1.32 7.32
N THR A 242 3.22 0.79 6.38
CA THR A 242 3.79 0.35 5.08
C THR A 242 4.37 1.53 4.31
N THR A 243 3.69 2.69 4.31
CA THR A 243 4.23 3.95 3.75
C THR A 243 5.48 4.46 4.50
N ASP A 244 5.47 4.50 5.84
CA ASP A 244 6.68 4.79 6.66
C ASP A 244 7.87 3.88 6.27
N MET A 245 7.63 2.57 6.05
CA MET A 245 8.67 1.60 5.69
C MET A 245 9.12 1.72 4.23
N LEU A 246 8.23 2.05 3.29
CA LEU A 246 8.59 2.32 1.89
C LEU A 246 9.45 3.57 1.75
N ALA A 247 9.19 4.60 2.55
CA ALA A 247 10.00 5.81 2.60
C ALA A 247 11.43 5.51 3.10
N ALA A 248 11.57 4.70 4.15
CA ALA A 248 12.87 4.21 4.60
C ALA A 248 13.55 3.32 3.53
N ALA A 249 12.80 2.50 2.81
CA ALA A 249 13.33 1.65 1.74
C ALA A 249 13.88 2.46 0.55
N CYS A 250 13.25 3.58 0.19
CA CYS A 250 13.78 4.45 -0.84
C CYS A 250 15.18 4.98 -0.46
N ALA A 251 15.36 5.45 0.78
CA ALA A 251 16.65 5.88 1.31
C ALA A 251 17.72 4.77 1.27
N VAL A 252 17.36 3.54 1.65
CA VAL A 252 18.25 2.37 1.55
C VAL A 252 18.67 2.11 0.10
N GLY A 253 17.74 2.19 -0.85
CA GLY A 253 18.02 1.94 -2.27
C GLY A 253 19.03 2.93 -2.88
N VAL A 254 18.98 4.21 -2.49
CA VAL A 254 19.98 5.22 -2.90
C VAL A 254 21.32 4.98 -2.20
N ALA A 255 21.30 4.89 -0.86
CA ALA A 255 22.50 4.74 -0.05
C ALA A 255 23.31 3.48 -0.40
N SER A 256 22.63 2.38 -0.77
CA SER A 256 23.26 1.11 -1.14
C SER A 256 23.85 1.07 -2.55
N CYS A 257 23.62 2.07 -3.40
CA CYS A 257 24.27 2.15 -4.72
C CYS A 257 25.51 3.03 -4.71
N PHE A 258 25.45 4.20 -4.06
CA PHE A 258 26.61 5.07 -3.84
C PHE A 258 27.51 4.61 -2.69
N ALA A 259 27.02 3.69 -1.84
CA ALA A 259 27.59 3.36 -0.53
C ALA A 259 27.81 4.61 0.34
N ALA A 260 26.83 5.53 0.31
CA ALA A 260 26.79 6.84 0.94
C ALA A 260 25.51 7.00 1.78
N PRO A 261 25.50 6.57 3.07
CA PRO A 261 24.30 6.56 3.90
C PRO A 261 23.69 7.94 4.22
N VAL A 262 24.45 9.02 4.40
CA VAL A 262 23.86 10.33 4.77
C VAL A 262 23.20 10.96 3.54
N GLY A 263 23.97 11.09 2.45
CA GLY A 263 23.54 11.64 1.17
C GLY A 263 22.38 10.86 0.55
N GLY A 264 22.39 9.52 0.63
CA GLY A 264 21.30 8.69 0.12
C GLY A 264 19.96 8.90 0.85
N VAL A 265 20.00 9.14 2.17
CA VAL A 265 18.80 9.46 2.96
C VAL A 265 18.28 10.86 2.61
N LEU A 266 19.16 11.86 2.55
CA LEU A 266 18.79 13.23 2.19
C LEU A 266 18.20 13.29 0.77
N PHE A 267 18.82 12.62 -0.21
CA PHE A 267 18.30 12.55 -1.58
C PHE A 267 16.93 11.87 -1.65
N SER A 268 16.72 10.79 -0.89
CA SER A 268 15.40 10.18 -0.82
C SER A 268 14.35 11.13 -0.24
N ILE A 269 14.70 11.95 0.75
CA ILE A 269 13.77 12.93 1.36
C ILE A 269 13.42 14.02 0.35
N GLU A 270 14.43 14.64 -0.26
CA GLU A 270 14.27 15.73 -1.24
C GLU A 270 13.44 15.30 -2.47
N VAL A 271 13.69 14.11 -3.02
CA VAL A 271 13.06 13.68 -4.28
C VAL A 271 11.67 13.07 -4.08
N THR A 272 11.45 12.30 -3.00
CA THR A 272 10.27 11.42 -2.91
C THR A 272 9.07 12.00 -2.16
N THR A 273 9.26 12.95 -1.24
CA THR A 273 8.21 13.44 -0.33
C THR A 273 8.28 14.94 -0.09
N THR A 274 7.14 15.64 -0.06
CA THR A 274 7.06 17.05 0.34
C THR A 274 7.11 17.25 1.85
N TYR A 275 6.54 16.31 2.61
CA TYR A 275 6.53 16.30 4.07
C TYR A 275 7.13 14.98 4.56
N PHE A 276 8.09 15.07 5.48
CA PHE A 276 8.80 13.90 5.97
C PHE A 276 8.92 13.91 7.49
N ALA A 277 8.44 12.85 8.14
CA ALA A 277 8.51 12.73 9.58
C ALA A 277 9.95 12.43 10.04
N VAL A 278 10.49 13.20 10.99
CA VAL A 278 11.86 13.02 11.54
C VAL A 278 12.10 11.60 12.09
N ARG A 279 11.05 10.89 12.53
CA ARG A 279 11.17 9.46 12.90
C ARG A 279 11.58 8.57 11.73
N ASN A 280 11.13 8.88 10.51
CA ASN A 280 11.46 8.11 9.32
C ASN A 280 12.88 8.42 8.82
N TYR A 281 13.45 9.59 9.17
CA TYR A 281 14.86 9.91 8.91
C TYR A 281 15.76 8.91 9.65
N TRP A 282 15.59 8.77 10.96
CA TRP A 282 16.38 7.82 11.76
C TRP A 282 16.22 6.37 11.33
N ARG A 283 15.01 5.98 10.91
CA ARG A 283 14.73 4.64 10.38
C ARG A 283 15.45 4.39 9.05
N GLY A 284 15.36 5.34 8.11
CA GLY A 284 16.04 5.28 6.82
C GLY A 284 17.56 5.29 6.98
N PHE A 285 18.09 6.19 7.82
CA PHE A 285 19.52 6.30 8.11
C PHE A 285 20.11 5.04 8.71
N PHE A 286 19.49 4.46 9.74
CA PHE A 286 19.93 3.19 10.32
C PHE A 286 19.98 2.06 9.27
N ALA A 287 18.93 1.90 8.48
CA ALA A 287 18.87 0.88 7.43
C ALA A 287 19.90 1.14 6.31
N ALA A 288 20.12 2.40 5.95
CA ALA A 288 21.12 2.83 4.97
C ALA A 288 22.55 2.51 5.44
N CYS A 289 22.88 2.79 6.70
CA CYS A 289 24.15 2.39 7.32
C CYS A 289 24.35 0.87 7.29
N CYS A 290 23.34 0.08 7.69
CA CYS A 290 23.42 -1.39 7.59
C CYS A 290 23.70 -1.86 6.16
N SER A 291 23.12 -1.19 5.15
CA SER A 291 23.30 -1.53 3.74
C SER A 291 24.69 -1.15 3.20
N ALA A 292 25.16 0.07 3.50
CA ALA A 292 26.48 0.54 3.09
C ALA A 292 27.60 -0.29 3.74
N ILE A 293 27.47 -0.63 5.03
CA ILE A 293 28.40 -1.50 5.75
C ILE A 293 28.42 -2.90 5.10
N MET A 294 27.24 -3.50 4.86
CA MET A 294 27.16 -4.82 4.22
C MET A 294 27.79 -4.84 2.83
N PHE A 295 27.51 -3.82 2.00
CA PHE A 295 28.11 -3.68 0.67
C PHE A 295 29.65 -3.61 0.74
N ARG A 296 30.20 -2.72 1.59
CA ARG A 296 31.65 -2.56 1.75
C ARG A 296 32.33 -3.82 2.31
N LEU A 297 31.71 -4.52 3.27
CA LEU A 297 32.23 -5.79 3.79
C LEU A 297 32.29 -6.88 2.71
N LEU A 298 31.25 -7.01 1.88
CA LEU A 298 31.23 -7.93 0.75
C LEU A 298 32.30 -7.60 -0.31
N SER A 299 32.55 -6.31 -0.58
CA SER A 299 33.66 -5.87 -1.47
C SER A 299 35.04 -6.27 -0.94
N VAL A 300 35.24 -6.28 0.38
CA VAL A 300 36.50 -6.75 0.99
C VAL A 300 36.58 -8.28 1.00
N TRP A 301 35.52 -8.98 1.41
CA TRP A 301 35.51 -10.47 1.46
C TRP A 301 35.61 -11.14 0.08
N SER A 302 35.17 -10.47 -0.98
CA SER A 302 35.35 -10.93 -2.36
C SER A 302 36.73 -10.60 -2.95
N GLY A 303 37.61 -9.92 -2.21
CA GLY A 303 38.92 -9.48 -2.68
C GLY A 303 38.88 -8.33 -3.70
N ALA A 304 37.71 -7.77 -4.01
CA ALA A 304 37.56 -6.69 -5.00
C ALA A 304 38.21 -5.36 -4.55
N THR A 305 38.31 -5.13 -3.24
CA THR A 305 39.03 -4.00 -2.64
C THR A 305 39.82 -4.43 -1.41
N PRO A 306 41.10 -4.04 -1.25
CA PRO A 306 41.94 -4.50 -0.14
C PRO A 306 41.51 -3.93 1.23
N THR A 307 40.82 -2.78 1.24
CA THR A 307 40.36 -2.09 2.45
C THR A 307 39.03 -1.37 2.17
N VAL A 308 38.31 -0.98 3.23
CA VAL A 308 37.08 -0.20 3.13
C VAL A 308 37.40 1.24 2.69
N LYS A 309 37.54 1.44 1.38
CA LYS A 309 37.71 2.76 0.75
C LYS A 309 36.36 3.32 0.25
N PRO A 310 36.24 4.65 0.03
CA PRO A 310 35.18 5.29 -0.75
C PRO A 310 35.04 4.69 -2.17
N LEU A 311 34.01 5.09 -2.93
CA LEU A 311 33.80 4.53 -4.28
C LEU A 311 34.76 5.14 -5.32
N PHE A 312 35.06 6.44 -5.20
CA PHE A 312 35.98 7.17 -6.06
C PHE A 312 36.98 7.97 -5.21
N PRO A 313 37.89 7.31 -4.46
CA PRO A 313 38.76 7.99 -3.51
C PRO A 313 39.64 9.04 -4.19
N THR A 314 39.57 10.29 -3.73
CA THR A 314 40.43 11.39 -4.20
C THR A 314 41.48 11.77 -3.15
N SER A 315 42.60 12.32 -3.61
CA SER A 315 43.71 12.80 -2.79
C SER A 315 44.08 14.24 -3.17
N LEU A 316 43.14 15.15 -2.91
CA LEU A 316 43.32 16.60 -3.02
C LEU A 316 44.01 17.14 -1.74
N PRO A 317 44.82 18.22 -1.83
CA PRO A 317 45.47 18.85 -0.68
C PRO A 317 44.48 19.31 0.39
N GLN A 318 44.91 19.31 1.66
CA GLN A 318 44.07 19.69 2.80
C GLN A 318 44.39 21.08 3.36
N ASP A 319 45.66 21.49 3.37
CA ASP A 319 46.10 22.71 4.07
C ASP A 319 45.56 24.00 3.42
N PHE A 320 45.53 24.03 2.09
CA PHE A 320 44.90 25.04 1.25
C PHE A 320 44.28 24.29 0.06
N PRO A 321 42.94 24.18 -0.02
CA PRO A 321 42.28 23.37 -1.06
C PRO A 321 41.80 24.18 -2.28
N PHE A 322 41.54 25.48 -2.12
CA PHE A 322 41.17 26.41 -3.20
C PHE A 322 41.43 27.85 -2.72
N ASP A 323 41.76 28.74 -3.66
CA ASP A 323 41.92 30.17 -3.36
C ASP A 323 40.59 30.95 -3.44
N PRO A 324 40.44 32.08 -2.72
CA PRO A 324 39.22 32.89 -2.78
C PRO A 324 38.86 33.42 -4.18
N GLN A 325 39.84 33.53 -5.07
CA GLN A 325 39.62 33.93 -6.47
C GLN A 325 38.97 32.82 -7.29
N GLU A 326 39.35 31.56 -7.05
CA GLU A 326 38.74 30.38 -7.69
C GLU A 326 37.26 30.21 -7.31
N PHE A 327 36.85 30.70 -6.14
CA PHE A 327 35.47 30.66 -5.68
C PHE A 327 34.48 31.29 -6.68
N ALA A 328 34.85 32.39 -7.33
CA ALA A 328 34.03 33.01 -8.37
C ALA A 328 33.86 32.10 -9.61
N VAL A 329 34.93 31.39 -9.99
CA VAL A 329 34.93 30.44 -11.12
C VAL A 329 34.05 29.22 -10.80
N PHE A 330 34.09 28.70 -9.56
CA PHE A 330 33.19 27.62 -9.14
C PHE A 330 31.70 28.01 -9.19
N VAL A 331 31.35 29.26 -8.81
CA VAL A 331 29.97 29.75 -8.93
C VAL A 331 29.56 29.89 -10.40
N LEU A 332 30.45 30.41 -11.26
CA LEU A 332 30.20 30.51 -12.71
C LEU A 332 30.01 29.13 -13.35
N LEU A 333 30.85 28.15 -13.00
CA LEU A 333 30.70 26.74 -13.39
C LEU A 333 29.34 26.19 -12.95
N GLY A 334 28.87 26.53 -11.74
CA GLY A 334 27.52 26.22 -11.27
C GLY A 334 26.43 26.77 -12.19
N ILE A 335 26.50 28.06 -12.56
CA ILE A 335 25.54 28.70 -13.47
C ILE A 335 25.53 28.01 -14.84
N VAL A 336 26.70 27.72 -15.43
CA VAL A 336 26.81 27.03 -16.73
C VAL A 336 26.25 25.60 -16.64
N CYS A 337 26.56 24.85 -15.57
CA CYS A 337 25.95 23.54 -15.29
C CYS A 337 24.42 23.63 -15.19
N GLY A 338 23.87 24.67 -14.56
CA GLY A 338 22.43 24.91 -14.44
C GLY A 338 21.75 25.17 -15.78
N LEU A 339 22.37 26.00 -16.64
CA LEU A 339 21.87 26.28 -17.99
C LEU A 339 21.89 25.02 -18.88
N MET A 340 23.00 24.28 -18.87
CA MET A 340 23.15 23.07 -19.69
C MET A 340 22.25 21.93 -19.20
N SER A 341 22.07 21.76 -17.89
CA SER A 341 21.14 20.75 -17.35
C SER A 341 19.67 21.08 -17.64
N ALA A 342 19.26 22.35 -17.56
CA ALA A 342 17.92 22.78 -17.97
C ALA A 342 17.66 22.52 -19.45
N LEU A 343 18.62 22.86 -20.32
CA LEU A 343 18.55 22.55 -21.76
C LEU A 343 18.44 21.04 -22.00
N TRP A 344 19.21 20.21 -21.28
CA TRP A 344 19.17 18.76 -21.40
C TRP A 344 17.80 18.19 -21.02
N VAL A 345 17.22 18.64 -19.90
CA VAL A 345 15.88 18.20 -19.46
C VAL A 345 14.79 18.63 -20.44
N TRP A 346 14.89 19.84 -21.02
CA TRP A 346 13.98 20.29 -22.07
C TRP A 346 14.10 19.43 -23.33
N LEU A 347 15.31 19.22 -23.86
CA LEU A 347 15.57 18.40 -25.04
C LEU A 347 15.08 16.95 -24.86
N HIS A 348 15.42 16.32 -23.72
CA HIS A 348 14.95 14.99 -23.37
C HIS A 348 13.42 14.91 -23.34
N ARG A 349 12.74 15.91 -22.76
CA ARG A 349 11.27 15.97 -22.78
C ARG A 349 10.72 16.08 -24.20
N GLN A 350 11.26 16.97 -25.03
CA GLN A 350 10.81 17.13 -26.42
C GLN A 350 11.02 15.85 -27.24
N TYR A 351 12.17 15.19 -27.10
CA TYR A 351 12.49 13.93 -27.79
C TYR A 351 11.52 12.81 -27.41
N VAL A 352 11.23 12.63 -26.10
CA VAL A 352 10.26 11.63 -25.63
C VAL A 352 8.82 11.95 -26.08
N LEU A 353 8.45 13.23 -26.13
CA LEU A 353 7.14 13.65 -26.66
C LEU A 353 7.05 13.43 -28.18
N PHE A 354 8.11 13.72 -28.94
CA PHE A 354 8.18 13.49 -30.38
C PHE A 354 7.97 12.02 -30.75
N ILE A 355 8.64 11.09 -30.05
CA ILE A 355 8.47 9.65 -30.24
C ILE A 355 7.00 9.22 -30.01
N ARG A 356 6.34 9.82 -29.02
CA ARG A 356 4.97 9.44 -28.61
C ARG A 356 3.86 10.13 -29.42
N ASN A 357 4.09 11.35 -29.88
CA ASN A 357 3.11 12.12 -30.66
C ASN A 357 3.07 11.67 -32.12
N THR A 358 4.20 11.19 -32.65
CA THR A 358 4.30 10.68 -34.03
C THR A 358 3.56 9.35 -34.16
N LYS A 359 2.27 9.39 -34.52
CA LYS A 359 1.38 8.21 -34.57
C LYS A 359 1.97 7.03 -35.33
N TYR A 360 2.52 7.27 -36.54
CA TYR A 360 3.14 6.22 -37.36
C TYR A 360 4.27 5.50 -36.62
N LEU A 361 5.19 6.28 -36.04
CA LEU A 361 6.30 5.75 -35.24
C LEU A 361 5.80 5.01 -34.00
N SER A 362 4.88 5.60 -33.22
CA SER A 362 4.31 4.92 -32.04
C SER A 362 3.62 3.59 -32.39
N THR A 363 2.86 3.52 -33.49
CA THR A 363 2.21 2.28 -33.93
C THR A 363 3.23 1.25 -34.41
N PHE A 364 4.24 1.67 -35.18
CA PHE A 364 5.34 0.81 -35.61
C PHE A 364 6.13 0.25 -34.41
N LEU A 365 6.47 1.11 -33.44
CA LEU A 365 7.18 0.74 -32.21
C LEU A 365 6.38 -0.20 -31.31
N GLN A 366 5.05 -0.07 -31.26
CA GLN A 366 4.18 -0.98 -30.53
C GLN A 366 4.11 -2.36 -31.20
N LYS A 367 4.06 -2.40 -32.54
CA LYS A 367 4.07 -3.65 -33.31
C LYS A 367 5.43 -4.37 -33.22
N ASN A 368 6.51 -3.63 -33.38
CA ASN A 368 7.88 -4.14 -33.49
C ASN A 368 8.74 -3.72 -32.28
N ARG A 369 8.29 -4.08 -31.07
CA ARG A 369 8.83 -3.60 -29.79
C ARG A 369 10.34 -3.86 -29.57
N PHE A 370 10.90 -4.87 -30.23
CA PHE A 370 12.32 -5.23 -30.15
C PHE A 370 13.22 -4.44 -31.11
N ILE A 371 12.68 -3.89 -32.20
CA ILE A 371 13.50 -3.20 -33.22
C ILE A 371 14.12 -1.93 -32.64
N TYR A 372 13.37 -1.15 -31.85
CA TYR A 372 13.88 0.10 -31.29
C TYR A 372 15.02 -0.08 -30.28
N PRO A 373 14.90 -0.94 -29.24
CA PRO A 373 16.03 -1.23 -28.37
C PRO A 373 17.26 -1.74 -29.13
N GLY A 374 17.08 -2.64 -30.10
CA GLY A 374 18.19 -3.17 -30.90
C GLY A 374 18.88 -2.09 -31.75
N PHE A 375 18.10 -1.35 -32.56
CA PHE A 375 18.61 -0.32 -33.45
C PHE A 375 19.28 0.84 -32.70
N MET A 376 18.66 1.35 -31.64
CA MET A 376 19.24 2.45 -30.86
C MET A 376 20.49 2.00 -30.10
N THR A 377 20.54 0.75 -29.58
CA THR A 377 21.76 0.21 -28.95
C THR A 377 22.87 0.04 -29.97
N LEU A 378 22.56 -0.46 -31.18
CA LEU A 378 23.51 -0.56 -32.29
C LEU A 378 24.09 0.82 -32.59
N ALA A 379 23.25 1.83 -32.84
CA ALA A 379 23.69 3.19 -33.14
C ALA A 379 24.57 3.80 -32.03
N VAL A 380 24.19 3.66 -30.76
CA VAL A 380 25.01 4.14 -29.62
C VAL A 380 26.35 3.40 -29.55
N MET A 381 26.37 2.08 -29.74
CA MET A 381 27.61 1.28 -29.68
C MET A 381 28.53 1.52 -30.88
N SER A 382 27.99 1.80 -32.06
CA SER A 382 28.75 2.22 -33.24
C SER A 382 29.46 3.56 -33.01
N ILE A 383 28.81 4.52 -32.35
CA ILE A 383 29.43 5.80 -31.97
C ILE A 383 30.50 5.58 -30.88
N LEU A 384 30.21 4.72 -29.90
CA LEU A 384 31.14 4.39 -28.81
C LEU A 384 32.29 3.45 -29.21
N PHE A 385 32.41 3.08 -30.49
CA PHE A 385 33.41 2.12 -30.97
C PHE A 385 34.84 2.68 -30.83
N PRO A 386 35.75 2.02 -30.06
CA PRO A 386 37.01 2.65 -29.64
C PRO A 386 37.94 3.13 -30.75
N PRO A 387 38.16 2.44 -31.88
CA PRO A 387 39.01 2.94 -32.96
C PRO A 387 38.26 3.86 -33.94
N GLY A 388 36.95 4.08 -33.73
CA GLY A 388 36.14 5.07 -34.44
C GLY A 388 36.03 6.37 -33.64
N ILE A 389 34.82 6.93 -33.54
CA ILE A 389 34.54 8.14 -32.74
C ILE A 389 34.86 7.92 -31.25
N GLY A 390 34.81 6.67 -30.77
CA GLY A 390 35.13 6.30 -29.39
C GLY A 390 36.57 6.65 -28.96
N LYS A 391 37.51 6.91 -29.89
CA LYS A 391 38.90 7.30 -29.55
C LYS A 391 38.93 8.61 -28.76
N TYR A 392 38.16 9.60 -29.19
CA TYR A 392 38.02 10.91 -28.54
C TYR A 392 37.17 10.88 -27.25
N MET A 393 36.57 9.73 -26.92
CA MET A 393 35.61 9.59 -25.81
C MET A 393 36.12 8.68 -24.69
N ALA A 394 37.39 8.28 -24.72
CA ALA A 394 37.91 7.19 -23.87
C ALA A 394 37.02 5.93 -23.91
N GLY A 395 36.48 5.60 -25.09
CA GLY A 395 35.42 4.60 -25.27
C GLY A 395 35.81 3.17 -24.89
N GLY A 396 37.11 2.85 -24.88
CA GLY A 396 37.65 1.57 -24.41
C GLY A 396 37.49 1.35 -22.89
N LEU A 397 37.29 2.42 -22.10
CA LEU A 397 37.15 2.33 -20.64
C LEU A 397 35.69 2.10 -20.21
N GLY A 398 35.51 1.35 -19.12
CA GLY A 398 34.24 1.26 -18.41
C GLY A 398 33.89 2.57 -17.67
N THR A 399 32.63 2.70 -17.25
CA THR A 399 32.16 3.91 -16.56
C THR A 399 32.93 4.24 -15.26
N PRO A 400 33.23 3.30 -14.34
CA PRO A 400 33.99 3.65 -13.13
C PRO A 400 35.42 4.14 -13.42
N PRO A 401 36.23 3.48 -14.28
CA PRO A 401 37.53 4.03 -14.71
C PRO A 401 37.45 5.42 -15.35
N GLN A 402 36.46 5.68 -16.23
CA GLN A 402 36.27 7.01 -16.84
C GLN A 402 36.06 8.12 -15.80
N VAL A 403 35.23 7.86 -14.79
CA VAL A 403 35.00 8.81 -13.68
C VAL A 403 36.27 8.99 -12.84
N SER A 404 36.99 7.90 -12.54
CA SER A 404 38.24 7.98 -11.78
C SER A 404 39.34 8.76 -12.52
N ALA A 405 39.40 8.67 -13.85
CA ALA A 405 40.33 9.46 -14.67
C ALA A 405 40.00 10.96 -14.61
N LEU A 406 38.73 11.34 -14.72
CA LEU A 406 38.29 12.75 -14.60
C LEU A 406 38.61 13.34 -13.22
N PHE A 407 38.53 12.54 -12.16
CA PHE A 407 38.86 12.93 -10.78
C PHE A 407 40.35 12.83 -10.42
N SER A 408 41.23 12.56 -11.39
CA SER A 408 42.68 12.51 -11.15
C SER A 408 43.22 13.82 -10.56
N ASN A 409 44.13 13.71 -9.59
CA ASN A 409 44.63 14.83 -8.77
C ASN A 409 45.89 15.52 -9.35
N PHE A 410 46.09 15.45 -10.66
CA PHE A 410 47.18 16.07 -11.39
C PHE A 410 46.63 16.75 -12.65
N THR A 411 47.31 17.79 -13.15
CA THR A 411 46.98 18.48 -14.42
C THR A 411 47.41 17.62 -15.61
N TRP A 412 46.62 17.59 -16.68
CA TRP A 412 46.95 16.78 -17.87
C TRP A 412 47.96 17.45 -18.81
N SER A 413 48.37 18.69 -18.49
CA SER A 413 49.30 19.51 -19.29
C SER A 413 50.71 19.64 -18.70
N ASP A 414 50.97 19.07 -17.51
CA ASP A 414 52.28 19.10 -16.84
C ASP A 414 53.16 17.91 -17.26
N GLU A 415 54.40 17.83 -16.76
CA GLU A 415 55.23 16.63 -16.90
C GLU A 415 54.62 15.45 -16.11
N LEU A 416 54.22 14.40 -16.82
CA LEU A 416 53.49 13.24 -16.29
C LEU A 416 54.45 12.09 -15.95
N THR A 417 54.24 11.43 -14.81
CA THR A 417 54.86 10.12 -14.56
C THR A 417 54.25 9.05 -15.48
N ALA A 418 54.94 7.92 -15.69
CA ALA A 418 54.48 6.86 -16.60
C ALA A 418 53.06 6.35 -16.28
N GLU A 419 52.69 6.25 -15.01
CA GLU A 419 51.33 5.86 -14.60
C GLU A 419 50.29 6.95 -14.92
N GLN A 420 50.64 8.22 -14.75
CA GLN A 420 49.77 9.35 -15.08
C GLN A 420 49.59 9.49 -16.59
N ALA A 421 50.66 9.33 -17.37
CA ALA A 421 50.65 9.32 -18.82
C ALA A 421 49.75 8.19 -19.37
N ALA A 422 49.73 7.01 -18.72
CA ALA A 422 48.82 5.91 -19.09
C ALA A 422 47.33 6.20 -18.82
N ILE A 423 47.01 7.14 -17.92
CA ILE A 423 45.63 7.64 -17.76
C ILE A 423 45.32 8.63 -18.88
N VAL A 424 46.22 9.60 -19.09
CA VAL A 424 46.06 10.71 -20.05
C VAL A 424 46.02 10.23 -21.50
N SER A 425 46.73 9.17 -21.86
CA SER A 425 46.71 8.58 -23.21
C SER A 425 45.33 8.05 -23.65
N ASN A 426 44.39 7.81 -22.72
CA ASN A 426 42.99 7.50 -23.05
C ASN A 426 42.15 8.74 -23.40
N TRP A 427 42.69 9.93 -23.13
CA TRP A 427 42.06 11.24 -23.32
C TRP A 427 42.83 12.14 -24.31
N GLN A 428 43.94 11.65 -24.86
CA GLN A 428 44.69 12.29 -25.94
C GLN A 428 44.56 11.46 -27.22
N THR A 429 44.72 12.09 -28.38
CA THR A 429 44.91 11.41 -29.66
C THR A 429 45.87 12.25 -30.49
N ASP A 430 46.66 11.64 -31.38
CA ASP A 430 47.66 12.34 -32.22
C ASP A 430 47.07 13.50 -33.05
N GLU A 431 45.77 13.47 -33.30
CA GLU A 431 44.99 14.49 -34.03
C GLU A 431 44.35 15.56 -33.14
N VAL A 432 44.13 15.28 -31.85
CA VAL A 432 43.26 16.07 -30.95
C VAL A 432 43.76 16.06 -29.51
N ASP A 433 44.06 17.25 -28.99
CA ASP A 433 44.45 17.48 -27.60
C ASP A 433 43.36 17.12 -26.59
N HIS A 434 43.77 16.94 -25.34
CA HIS A 434 42.91 16.65 -24.19
C HIS A 434 41.68 17.56 -24.07
N PHE A 435 41.85 18.86 -24.39
CA PHE A 435 40.76 19.84 -24.41
C PHE A 435 39.66 19.48 -25.43
N GLY A 436 40.06 19.09 -26.65
CA GLY A 436 39.15 18.68 -27.71
C GLY A 436 38.43 17.38 -27.36
N CYS A 437 39.17 16.39 -26.84
CA CYS A 437 38.60 15.13 -26.35
C CYS A 437 37.56 15.35 -25.24
N LEU A 438 37.83 16.22 -24.26
CA LEU A 438 36.86 16.56 -23.20
C LEU A 438 35.58 17.20 -23.75
N ILE A 439 35.68 18.10 -24.72
CA ILE A 439 34.53 18.73 -25.39
C ILE A 439 33.71 17.69 -26.17
N ILE A 440 34.38 16.86 -26.99
CA ILE A 440 33.74 15.80 -27.79
C ILE A 440 33.06 14.78 -26.86
N TYR A 441 33.72 14.38 -25.78
CA TYR A 441 33.16 13.50 -24.75
C TYR A 441 31.92 14.11 -24.09
N PHE A 442 31.96 15.38 -23.67
CA PHE A 442 30.82 16.04 -23.04
C PHE A 442 29.58 16.02 -23.95
N PHE A 443 29.70 16.55 -25.18
CA PHE A 443 28.57 16.59 -26.11
C PHE A 443 28.09 15.19 -26.53
N SER A 444 29.01 14.26 -26.74
CA SER A 444 28.64 12.89 -27.11
C SER A 444 27.90 12.18 -25.97
N ILE A 445 28.37 12.25 -24.73
CA ILE A 445 27.63 11.70 -23.57
C ILE A 445 26.30 12.44 -23.37
N TYR A 446 26.23 13.74 -23.62
CA TYR A 446 25.01 14.54 -23.53
C TYR A 446 23.90 14.04 -24.48
N PHE A 447 24.22 13.82 -25.76
CA PHE A 447 23.26 13.28 -26.73
C PHE A 447 23.00 11.77 -26.56
N LEU A 448 24.03 10.95 -26.33
CA LEU A 448 23.88 9.50 -26.17
C LEU A 448 23.10 9.13 -24.90
N SER A 449 23.25 9.88 -23.82
CA SER A 449 22.46 9.68 -22.59
C SER A 449 20.98 10.04 -22.79
N MET A 450 20.68 11.17 -23.44
CA MET A 450 19.32 11.57 -23.80
C MET A 450 18.61 10.46 -24.59
N VAL A 451 19.29 9.91 -25.61
CA VAL A 451 18.80 8.79 -26.42
C VAL A 451 18.61 7.52 -25.57
N SER A 452 19.64 7.12 -24.83
CA SER A 452 19.64 5.86 -24.06
C SER A 452 18.57 5.83 -22.97
N CYS A 453 18.24 6.99 -22.36
CA CYS A 453 17.21 7.09 -21.32
C CYS A 453 15.78 6.82 -21.84
N THR A 454 15.56 6.85 -23.16
CA THR A 454 14.25 6.55 -23.76
C THR A 454 14.00 5.07 -23.99
N LEU A 455 15.02 4.22 -23.81
CA LEU A 455 14.92 2.78 -24.02
C LEU A 455 13.92 2.15 -23.02
N PRO A 456 13.10 1.17 -23.44
CA PRO A 456 12.11 0.50 -22.59
C PRO A 456 12.75 -0.56 -21.64
N VAL A 457 13.87 -0.21 -21.02
CA VAL A 457 14.68 -1.04 -20.10
C VAL A 457 14.77 -0.40 -18.71
N PRO A 458 15.11 -1.14 -17.64
CA PRO A 458 15.34 -0.56 -16.31
C PRO A 458 16.65 0.24 -16.29
N ALA A 459 16.55 1.57 -16.18
CA ALA A 459 17.69 2.47 -16.23
C ALA A 459 17.50 3.72 -15.37
N GLY A 460 18.61 4.27 -14.85
CA GLY A 460 18.69 5.52 -14.09
C GLY A 460 19.54 6.59 -14.79
N ILE A 461 19.25 7.85 -14.45
CA ILE A 461 19.75 9.06 -15.17
C ILE A 461 20.94 9.73 -14.43
N PHE A 462 21.13 9.40 -13.14
CA PHE A 462 22.11 10.05 -12.28
C PHE A 462 23.56 9.89 -12.77
N VAL A 463 24.00 8.67 -13.10
CA VAL A 463 25.40 8.41 -13.52
C VAL A 463 25.76 9.12 -14.83
N PRO A 464 24.90 9.18 -15.87
CA PRO A 464 25.14 10.04 -17.03
C PRO A 464 25.27 11.53 -16.70
N ALA A 465 24.38 12.08 -15.86
CA ALA A 465 24.47 13.47 -15.40
C ALA A 465 25.77 13.75 -14.63
N PHE A 466 26.20 12.79 -13.83
CA PHE A 466 27.48 12.82 -13.11
C PHE A 466 28.68 12.89 -14.06
N LYS A 467 28.70 12.07 -15.12
CA LYS A 467 29.75 12.08 -16.16
C LYS A 467 29.79 13.39 -16.95
N MET A 468 28.63 13.96 -17.28
CA MET A 468 28.53 15.27 -17.95
C MET A 468 29.08 16.39 -17.07
N GLY A 469 28.68 16.44 -15.80
CA GLY A 469 29.22 17.42 -14.85
C GLY A 469 30.72 17.24 -14.60
N ALA A 470 31.20 16.00 -14.44
CA ALA A 470 32.60 15.71 -14.21
C ALA A 470 33.50 16.17 -15.37
N SER A 471 33.07 15.96 -16.61
CA SER A 471 33.82 16.42 -17.80
C SER A 471 33.79 17.93 -17.98
N LEU A 472 32.64 18.59 -17.77
CA LEU A 472 32.55 20.06 -17.84
C LEU A 472 33.37 20.73 -16.73
N GLY A 473 33.35 20.17 -15.52
CA GLY A 473 34.22 20.59 -14.42
C GLY A 473 35.69 20.38 -14.73
N ARG A 474 36.08 19.19 -15.21
CA ARG A 474 37.46 18.89 -15.59
C ARG A 474 37.99 19.85 -16.65
N PHE A 475 37.22 20.06 -17.71
CA PHE A 475 37.52 21.03 -18.77
C PHE A 475 37.75 22.44 -18.21
N THR A 476 36.86 22.91 -17.33
CA THR A 476 37.00 24.23 -16.69
C THR A 476 38.27 24.33 -15.84
N GLY A 477 38.64 23.26 -15.13
CA GLY A 477 39.88 23.21 -14.35
C GLY A 477 41.16 23.24 -15.20
N GLU A 478 41.21 22.48 -16.30
CA GLU A 478 42.36 22.52 -17.23
C GLU A 478 42.46 23.88 -17.94
N VAL A 479 41.32 24.52 -18.27
CA VAL A 479 41.29 25.89 -18.82
C VAL A 479 41.79 26.92 -17.79
N MET A 480 41.42 26.77 -16.52
CA MET A 480 41.93 27.63 -15.44
C MET A 480 43.45 27.47 -15.27
N HIS A 481 43.98 26.23 -15.36
CA HIS A 481 45.41 25.96 -15.37
C HIS A 481 46.12 26.57 -16.59
N TYR A 482 45.51 26.52 -17.78
CA TYR A 482 46.06 27.17 -18.98
C TYR A 482 46.21 28.69 -18.82
N PHE A 483 45.24 29.36 -18.19
CA PHE A 483 45.34 30.81 -17.91
C PHE A 483 46.30 31.15 -16.75
N CYS A 484 46.42 30.27 -15.75
CA CYS A 484 47.24 30.47 -14.56
C CYS A 484 48.22 29.30 -14.34
N PRO A 485 49.22 29.07 -15.23
CA PRO A 485 50.02 27.85 -15.25
C PRO A 485 50.94 27.68 -14.03
N LEU A 486 51.33 28.78 -13.38
CA LEU A 486 52.07 28.76 -12.11
C LEU A 486 51.16 28.48 -10.91
N GLY A 487 49.85 28.66 -11.05
CA GLY A 487 48.89 28.68 -9.95
C GLY A 487 48.37 30.08 -9.62
N VAL A 488 47.47 30.15 -8.65
CA VAL A 488 47.01 31.41 -8.04
C VAL A 488 47.93 31.74 -6.84
N ALA A 489 48.17 33.02 -6.62
CA ALA A 489 49.03 33.51 -5.55
C ALA A 489 48.19 34.13 -4.42
N TYR A 490 48.19 33.48 -3.26
CA TYR A 490 47.48 33.97 -2.07
C TYR A 490 48.35 33.80 -0.82
N GLY A 491 48.40 34.83 0.03
CA GLY A 491 49.17 34.79 1.28
C GLY A 491 50.68 34.54 1.13
N GLY A 492 51.28 34.83 -0.03
CA GLY A 492 52.70 34.63 -0.30
C GLY A 492 53.10 33.18 -0.65
N LYS A 493 52.14 32.28 -0.80
CA LYS A 493 52.34 30.95 -1.39
C LYS A 493 51.65 30.89 -2.75
N ILE A 494 52.28 30.21 -3.71
CA ILE A 494 51.67 29.92 -5.01
C ILE A 494 51.24 28.46 -4.99
N GLN A 495 49.97 28.18 -5.29
CA GLN A 495 49.46 26.82 -5.40
C GLN A 495 49.00 26.51 -6.82
N LYS A 496 49.51 25.41 -7.38
CA LYS A 496 49.05 24.89 -8.67
C LYS A 496 47.58 24.51 -8.60
N ILE A 497 46.85 24.87 -9.65
CA ILE A 497 45.43 24.56 -9.80
C ILE A 497 45.26 23.06 -10.02
N LEU A 498 44.20 22.49 -9.44
CA LEU A 498 43.95 21.05 -9.43
C LEU A 498 42.62 20.73 -10.15
N PRO A 499 42.64 20.39 -11.45
CA PRO A 499 41.43 20.18 -12.25
C PRO A 499 40.51 19.07 -11.74
N GLY A 500 41.04 18.11 -10.97
CA GLY A 500 40.24 17.09 -10.27
C GLY A 500 39.25 17.70 -9.26
N GLY A 501 39.60 18.79 -8.57
CA GLY A 501 38.69 19.53 -7.70
C GLY A 501 37.50 20.10 -8.48
N TYR A 502 37.78 20.79 -9.59
CA TYR A 502 36.77 21.32 -10.51
C TYR A 502 35.87 20.22 -11.09
N ALA A 503 36.43 19.05 -11.42
CA ALA A 503 35.66 17.90 -11.87
C ALA A 503 34.64 17.44 -10.81
N THR A 504 35.01 17.38 -9.53
CA THR A 504 34.04 17.02 -8.45
C THR A 504 32.95 18.08 -8.26
N VAL A 505 33.29 19.37 -8.36
CA VAL A 505 32.33 20.49 -8.29
C VAL A 505 31.35 20.44 -9.47
N GLY A 506 31.84 20.27 -10.69
CA GLY A 506 31.01 20.13 -11.90
C GLY A 506 30.08 18.92 -11.84
N ALA A 507 30.59 17.76 -11.38
CA ALA A 507 29.79 16.55 -11.19
C ALA A 507 28.62 16.78 -10.23
N ALA A 508 28.85 17.53 -9.14
CA ALA A 508 27.82 17.90 -8.18
C ALA A 508 26.80 18.86 -8.78
N ALA A 509 27.27 19.97 -9.34
CA ALA A 509 26.44 21.05 -9.86
C ALA A 509 25.51 20.56 -10.98
N PHE A 510 26.04 19.85 -11.97
CA PHE A 510 25.23 19.34 -13.08
C PHE A 510 24.21 18.29 -12.62
N THR A 511 24.64 17.34 -11.77
CA THR A 511 23.74 16.27 -11.31
C THR A 511 22.63 16.82 -10.43
N GLY A 512 22.96 17.69 -9.46
CA GLY A 512 22.00 18.38 -8.61
C GLY A 512 20.97 19.16 -9.43
N ALA A 513 21.42 19.88 -10.46
CA ALA A 513 20.55 20.68 -11.31
C ALA A 513 19.65 19.85 -12.25
N VAL A 514 20.04 18.65 -12.67
CA VAL A 514 19.14 17.70 -13.38
C VAL A 514 18.06 17.13 -12.44
N THR A 515 18.39 16.86 -11.18
CA THR A 515 17.49 16.24 -10.20
C THR A 515 16.72 17.22 -9.31
N HIS A 516 17.11 18.49 -9.30
CA HIS A 516 16.68 19.54 -8.36
C HIS A 516 16.97 19.17 -6.90
N THR A 517 18.19 18.70 -6.62
CA THR A 517 18.60 18.24 -5.28
C THR A 517 19.87 18.90 -4.77
N VAL A 518 19.92 19.17 -3.47
CA VAL A 518 21.08 19.73 -2.74
C VAL A 518 21.86 18.60 -2.07
N SER A 519 21.19 17.52 -1.66
CA SER A 519 21.78 16.26 -1.17
C SER A 519 22.90 15.66 -2.04
N THR A 520 22.97 16.00 -3.34
CA THR A 520 24.06 15.63 -4.25
C THR A 520 25.44 16.04 -3.73
N ILE A 521 25.54 17.17 -3.00
CA ILE A 521 26.76 17.62 -2.32
C ILE A 521 27.28 16.53 -1.38
N VAL A 522 26.40 16.01 -0.51
CA VAL A 522 26.74 15.02 0.52
C VAL A 522 27.07 13.68 -0.11
N ILE A 523 26.33 13.27 -1.14
CA ILE A 523 26.61 12.06 -1.92
C ILE A 523 28.04 12.10 -2.48
N ILE A 524 28.46 13.21 -3.09
CA ILE A 524 29.79 13.33 -3.69
C ILE A 524 30.90 13.35 -2.65
N ILE A 525 30.69 14.03 -1.53
CA ILE A 525 31.65 14.03 -0.41
C ILE A 525 31.83 12.61 0.17
N GLU A 526 30.76 11.85 0.35
CA GLU A 526 30.86 10.45 0.79
C GLU A 526 31.46 9.51 -0.26
N MET A 527 31.19 9.75 -1.56
CA MET A 527 31.75 8.95 -2.65
C MET A 527 33.24 9.21 -2.88
N THR A 528 33.70 10.46 -2.71
CA THR A 528 35.10 10.89 -2.86
C THR A 528 35.93 10.68 -1.60
N GLY A 529 35.29 10.74 -0.43
CA GLY A 529 35.94 10.57 0.87
C GLY A 529 36.68 11.81 1.39
N GLN A 530 36.54 12.97 0.74
CA GLN A 530 37.17 14.22 1.15
C GLN A 530 36.16 15.35 1.29
N ILE A 531 36.29 16.13 2.37
CA ILE A 531 35.42 17.29 2.69
C ILE A 531 36.02 18.65 2.26
N THR A 532 37.23 18.66 1.70
CA THR A 532 38.02 19.88 1.47
C THR A 532 37.34 20.90 0.56
N HIS A 533 36.59 20.43 -0.45
CA HIS A 533 35.90 21.27 -1.44
C HIS A 533 34.42 21.53 -1.11
N LEU A 534 33.96 21.26 0.13
CA LEU A 534 32.55 21.38 0.53
C LEU A 534 31.94 22.76 0.21
N LEU A 535 32.66 23.86 0.49
CA LEU A 535 32.13 25.22 0.30
C LEU A 535 31.95 25.57 -1.20
N PRO A 536 32.94 25.39 -2.10
CA PRO A 536 32.76 25.50 -3.54
C PRO A 536 31.66 24.60 -4.11
N ILE A 537 31.62 23.32 -3.71
CA ILE A 537 30.60 22.37 -4.16
C ILE A 537 29.20 22.87 -3.78
N MET A 538 29.01 23.37 -2.55
CA MET A 538 27.72 23.90 -2.10
C MET A 538 27.30 25.15 -2.87
N ALA A 539 28.22 26.11 -3.07
CA ALA A 539 27.92 27.34 -3.81
C ALA A 539 27.55 27.05 -5.28
N ALA A 540 28.31 26.18 -5.95
CA ALA A 540 28.06 25.79 -7.34
C ALA A 540 26.74 25.01 -7.50
N VAL A 541 26.42 24.08 -6.60
CA VAL A 541 25.16 23.32 -6.62
C VAL A 541 23.96 24.22 -6.37
N LEU A 542 24.04 25.16 -5.42
CA LEU A 542 22.94 26.10 -5.16
C LEU A 542 22.70 27.03 -6.34
N ALA A 543 23.77 27.55 -6.97
CA ALA A 543 23.65 28.36 -8.19
C ALA A 543 23.05 27.56 -9.35
N ALA A 544 23.53 26.34 -9.59
CA ALA A 544 23.03 25.46 -10.65
C ALA A 544 21.54 25.10 -10.45
N ASN A 545 21.15 24.77 -9.22
CA ASN A 545 19.77 24.47 -8.86
C ASN A 545 18.84 25.67 -9.02
N ALA A 546 19.27 26.87 -8.62
CA ALA A 546 18.49 28.10 -8.78
C ALA A 546 18.21 28.38 -10.27
N VAL A 547 19.25 28.31 -11.11
CA VAL A 547 19.12 28.52 -12.57
C VAL A 547 18.24 27.45 -13.21
N ALA A 548 18.44 26.17 -12.89
CA ALA A 548 17.64 25.10 -13.46
C ALA A 548 16.16 25.18 -13.05
N ALA A 549 15.88 25.44 -11.77
CA ALA A 549 14.51 25.54 -11.24
C ALA A 549 13.72 26.75 -11.80
N MET A 550 14.39 27.83 -12.21
CA MET A 550 13.75 28.93 -12.92
C MET A 550 13.38 28.59 -14.37
N LEU A 551 14.09 27.66 -15.00
CA LEU A 551 13.97 27.38 -16.43
C LEU A 551 13.14 26.14 -16.77
N GLN A 552 13.27 25.05 -16.02
CA GLN A 552 12.59 23.77 -16.29
C GLN A 552 12.16 23.06 -15.00
N PRO A 553 11.15 22.17 -15.05
CA PRO A 553 10.87 21.24 -13.95
C PRO A 553 11.93 20.13 -13.89
N SER A 554 12.07 19.48 -12.74
CA SER A 554 13.06 18.40 -12.54
C SER A 554 12.91 17.28 -13.58
N CYS A 555 13.99 16.53 -13.81
CA CYS A 555 13.96 15.39 -14.72
C CYS A 555 12.90 14.33 -14.28
N PHE A 556 12.77 14.07 -12.98
CA PHE A 556 11.77 13.13 -12.47
C PHE A 556 10.34 13.62 -12.67
N ASP A 557 10.07 14.91 -12.41
CA ASP A 557 8.73 15.48 -12.57
C ASP A 557 8.35 15.59 -14.06
N SER A 558 9.31 15.90 -14.93
CA SER A 558 9.14 15.79 -16.39
C SER A 558 8.70 14.37 -16.81
N ILE A 559 9.29 13.31 -16.24
CA ILE A 559 8.89 11.92 -16.51
C ILE A 559 7.48 11.61 -15.96
N ILE A 560 7.12 12.13 -14.77
CA ILE A 560 5.76 11.98 -14.20
C ILE A 560 4.71 12.58 -15.14
N LEU A 561 4.94 13.83 -15.60
CA LEU A 561 4.06 14.53 -16.53
C LEU A 561 3.92 13.78 -17.87
N ILE A 562 5.05 13.34 -18.44
CA ILE A 562 5.07 12.52 -19.66
C ILE A 562 4.26 11.22 -19.47
N LYS A 563 4.47 10.50 -18.36
CA LYS A 563 3.74 9.25 -18.06
C LYS A 563 2.27 9.47 -17.67
N LYS A 564 1.83 10.72 -17.48
CA LYS A 564 0.48 11.11 -17.03
C LYS A 564 0.04 10.42 -15.72
N LEU A 565 1.00 10.07 -14.87
CA LEU A 565 0.72 9.38 -13.60
C LEU A 565 -0.24 10.21 -12.74
N PRO A 566 -1.07 9.56 -11.89
CA PRO A 566 -1.90 10.25 -10.89
C PRO A 566 -1.01 10.93 -9.83
N TYR A 567 -0.57 12.13 -10.18
CA TYR A 567 0.26 13.02 -9.39
C TYR A 567 -0.52 14.33 -9.22
N LEU A 568 -0.49 14.89 -8.01
CA LEU A 568 -0.91 16.26 -7.77
C LEU A 568 0.26 17.15 -8.17
N PRO A 569 0.16 17.97 -9.23
CA PRO A 569 1.25 18.84 -9.66
C PRO A 569 1.47 19.92 -8.62
N ASP A 570 2.75 20.15 -8.26
CA ASP A 570 3.09 21.21 -7.32
C ASP A 570 2.72 22.57 -7.94
N LEU A 571 1.88 23.34 -7.24
CA LEU A 571 1.28 24.56 -7.77
C LEU A 571 2.31 25.70 -7.82
N LEU A 572 2.59 26.21 -9.01
CA LEU A 572 3.37 27.43 -9.20
C LEU A 572 2.63 28.61 -8.56
N SER A 573 3.25 29.22 -7.53
CA SER A 573 2.67 30.32 -6.74
C SER A 573 2.30 31.55 -7.58
N SER A 574 2.90 31.72 -8.76
CA SER A 574 2.64 32.80 -9.71
C SER A 574 1.26 32.74 -10.40
N ALA A 575 0.53 31.62 -10.30
CA ALA A 575 -0.79 31.47 -10.94
C ALA A 575 -1.92 32.09 -10.09
N SER A 576 -2.07 33.42 -10.13
CA SER A 576 -3.12 34.17 -9.41
C SER A 576 -4.53 33.56 -9.54
N ARG A 577 -4.89 33.01 -10.71
CA ARG A 577 -6.18 32.33 -10.97
C ARG A 577 -6.50 31.15 -10.03
N MET A 578 -5.51 30.54 -9.37
CA MET A 578 -5.71 29.43 -8.42
C MET A 578 -6.25 29.87 -7.06
N TYR A 579 -6.24 31.18 -6.76
CA TYR A 579 -6.82 31.74 -5.53
C TYR A 579 -8.32 32.00 -5.69
N ASP A 580 -8.79 32.30 -6.91
CA ASP A 580 -10.18 32.69 -7.21
C ASP A 580 -11.17 31.51 -7.30
N ILE A 581 -10.65 30.30 -7.55
CA ILE A 581 -11.42 29.07 -7.72
C ILE A 581 -11.59 28.39 -6.36
N CYS A 582 -12.82 28.07 -6.01
CA CYS A 582 -13.22 27.53 -4.71
C CYS A 582 -13.65 26.06 -4.82
N VAL A 583 -13.79 25.38 -3.67
CA VAL A 583 -14.28 23.98 -3.60
C VAL A 583 -15.64 23.81 -4.27
N GLU A 584 -16.51 24.81 -4.14
CA GLU A 584 -17.86 24.79 -4.71
C GLU A 584 -17.91 24.62 -6.24
N ASP A 585 -16.83 25.00 -6.94
CA ASP A 585 -16.70 24.94 -8.40
C ASP A 585 -16.39 23.52 -8.93
N PHE A 586 -15.79 22.65 -8.10
CA PHE A 586 -15.31 21.32 -8.52
C PHE A 586 -15.70 20.15 -7.59
N MET A 587 -16.42 20.41 -6.49
CA MET A 587 -16.92 19.36 -5.61
C MET A 587 -18.02 18.51 -6.26
N VAL A 588 -18.04 17.21 -5.97
CA VAL A 588 -19.13 16.32 -6.37
C VAL A 588 -20.27 16.48 -5.39
N ARG A 589 -21.40 17.04 -5.86
CA ARG A 589 -22.62 17.29 -5.06
C ARG A 589 -23.52 16.05 -4.93
N ASP A 590 -23.45 15.13 -5.88
CA ASP A 590 -24.14 13.83 -5.81
C ASP A 590 -23.35 12.88 -4.90
N VAL A 591 -23.66 12.93 -3.60
CA VAL A 591 -22.97 12.14 -2.56
C VAL A 591 -23.88 11.03 -2.07
N VAL A 592 -23.44 9.79 -2.21
CA VAL A 592 -24.12 8.63 -1.60
C VAL A 592 -23.81 8.60 -0.11
N TYR A 593 -24.84 8.76 0.73
CA TYR A 593 -24.76 8.78 2.20
C TYR A 593 -25.54 7.63 2.86
N ILE A 594 -25.28 7.43 4.14
CA ILE A 594 -25.97 6.51 5.06
C ILE A 594 -26.53 7.35 6.21
N TRP A 595 -27.74 7.07 6.67
CA TRP A 595 -28.38 7.83 7.76
C TRP A 595 -28.78 6.93 8.93
N ASN A 596 -29.05 7.53 10.09
CA ASN A 596 -29.51 6.79 11.26
C ASN A 596 -30.93 6.23 11.05
N ARG A 597 -31.20 5.02 11.54
CA ARG A 597 -32.47 4.28 11.39
C ARG A 597 -32.87 3.89 9.96
N MET A 598 -31.93 3.84 9.02
CA MET A 598 -32.20 3.21 7.71
C MET A 598 -32.45 1.71 7.86
N THR A 599 -33.19 1.09 6.94
CA THR A 599 -33.40 -0.37 6.99
C THR A 599 -32.20 -1.16 6.46
N PHE A 600 -32.01 -2.39 6.95
CA PHE A 600 -30.98 -3.29 6.42
C PHE A 600 -31.13 -3.53 4.91
N GLN A 601 -32.36 -3.58 4.39
CA GLN A 601 -32.63 -3.75 2.97
C GLN A 601 -32.14 -2.55 2.15
N GLN A 602 -32.46 -1.33 2.58
CA GLN A 602 -31.93 -0.10 1.96
C GLN A 602 -30.39 -0.09 1.99
N LEU A 603 -29.77 -0.46 3.11
CA LEU A 603 -28.30 -0.53 3.22
C LEU A 603 -27.70 -1.55 2.23
N LYS A 604 -28.29 -2.73 2.13
CA LYS A 604 -27.88 -3.79 1.20
C LYS A 604 -27.98 -3.34 -0.26
N ASP A 605 -29.00 -2.56 -0.61
CA ASP A 605 -29.21 -2.09 -1.97
C ASP A 605 -28.32 -0.87 -2.32
N ILE A 606 -28.04 0.04 -1.37
CA ILE A 606 -26.97 1.05 -1.49
C ILE A 606 -25.61 0.36 -1.70
N LEU A 607 -25.31 -0.69 -0.93
CA LEU A 607 -24.06 -1.43 -1.08
C LEU A 607 -23.98 -2.20 -2.41
N LYS A 608 -25.08 -2.76 -2.93
CA LYS A 608 -25.11 -3.46 -4.23
C LYS A 608 -24.95 -2.53 -5.42
N SER A 609 -25.61 -1.37 -5.40
CA SER A 609 -25.50 -0.34 -6.44
C SER A 609 -24.09 0.26 -6.45
N ASN A 610 -23.57 0.65 -5.29
CA ASN A 610 -22.31 1.38 -5.17
C ASN A 610 -21.10 0.47 -4.84
N LYS A 611 -20.76 -0.47 -5.73
CA LYS A 611 -19.65 -1.42 -5.53
C LYS A 611 -18.26 -0.80 -5.43
N THR A 612 -18.06 0.41 -5.96
CA THR A 612 -16.76 1.09 -6.06
C THR A 612 -16.38 1.91 -4.81
N ILE A 613 -17.35 2.25 -3.96
CA ILE A 613 -17.16 3.12 -2.79
C ILE A 613 -16.61 2.32 -1.61
N LYS A 614 -15.44 2.74 -1.07
CA LYS A 614 -14.74 2.06 0.05
C LYS A 614 -15.22 2.49 1.46
N SER A 615 -15.70 3.71 1.59
CA SER A 615 -16.20 4.31 2.83
C SER A 615 -17.33 5.27 2.48
N PHE A 616 -18.38 5.29 3.29
CA PHE A 616 -19.59 6.08 3.12
C PHE A 616 -19.70 7.11 4.26
N PRO A 617 -20.11 8.36 4.01
CA PRO A 617 -20.44 9.29 5.06
C PRO A 617 -21.69 8.81 5.81
N LEU A 618 -21.63 8.89 7.15
CA LEU A 618 -22.78 8.78 8.02
C LEU A 618 -23.32 10.18 8.30
N VAL A 619 -24.58 10.41 7.94
CA VAL A 619 -25.35 11.60 8.33
C VAL A 619 -26.35 11.24 9.43
N ASP A 620 -26.84 12.24 10.15
CA ASP A 620 -27.92 12.05 11.13
C ASP A 620 -29.23 11.61 10.43
N SER A 621 -29.79 12.48 9.60
CA SER A 621 -31.04 12.24 8.89
C SER A 621 -31.02 12.81 7.45
N PRO A 622 -31.81 12.26 6.51
CA PRO A 622 -31.85 12.75 5.12
C PRO A 622 -32.34 14.20 4.97
N SER A 623 -33.07 14.73 5.96
CA SER A 623 -33.54 16.11 6.00
C SER A 623 -32.53 17.08 6.60
N SER A 624 -31.72 16.65 7.57
CA SER A 624 -30.70 17.48 8.21
C SER A 624 -29.38 17.50 7.44
N MET A 625 -29.02 16.39 6.81
CA MET A 625 -27.73 16.13 6.15
C MET A 625 -26.50 16.37 7.05
N VAL A 626 -26.65 16.43 8.38
CA VAL A 626 -25.54 16.72 9.30
C VAL A 626 -24.54 15.56 9.31
N LEU A 627 -23.28 15.82 8.98
CA LEU A 627 -22.23 14.82 8.89
C LEU A 627 -21.74 14.38 10.29
N LEU A 628 -22.02 13.13 10.66
CA LEU A 628 -21.58 12.53 11.92
C LEU A 628 -20.20 11.86 11.82
N GLY A 629 -19.86 11.31 10.65
CA GLY A 629 -18.59 10.62 10.43
C GLY A 629 -18.56 9.84 9.12
N SER A 630 -17.75 8.78 9.07
CA SER A 630 -17.73 7.84 7.95
C SER A 630 -17.58 6.40 8.42
N ILE A 631 -18.14 5.46 7.65
CA ILE A 631 -18.09 4.02 7.93
C ILE A 631 -17.52 3.28 6.73
N HIS A 632 -16.55 2.40 6.99
CA HIS A 632 -15.96 1.57 5.96
C HIS A 632 -16.93 0.49 5.44
N ARG A 633 -16.89 0.25 4.12
CA ARG A 633 -17.75 -0.72 3.43
C ARG A 633 -17.68 -2.14 4.02
N TRP A 634 -16.48 -2.61 4.37
CA TRP A 634 -16.30 -3.96 4.93
C TRP A 634 -16.99 -4.11 6.29
N GLU A 635 -17.13 -3.01 7.03
CA GLU A 635 -17.73 -2.99 8.36
C GLU A 635 -19.26 -3.00 8.26
N LEU A 636 -19.83 -2.25 7.31
CA LEU A 636 -21.26 -2.33 6.95
C LEU A 636 -21.65 -3.74 6.46
N VAL A 637 -20.82 -4.35 5.60
CA VAL A 637 -21.02 -5.73 5.14
C VAL A 637 -20.97 -6.72 6.31
N LYS A 638 -20.02 -6.54 7.25
CA LYS A 638 -19.93 -7.35 8.47
C LYS A 638 -21.17 -7.18 9.36
N VAL A 639 -21.73 -5.97 9.50
CA VAL A 639 -22.95 -5.74 10.28
C VAL A 639 -24.14 -6.49 9.66
N ILE A 640 -24.30 -6.45 8.32
CA ILE A 640 -25.32 -7.25 7.61
C ILE A 640 -25.07 -8.76 7.76
N GLU A 641 -23.82 -9.22 7.64
CA GLU A 641 -23.46 -10.63 7.82
C GLU A 641 -23.70 -11.10 9.27
N GLN A 642 -23.56 -10.23 10.27
CA GLN A 642 -23.88 -10.55 11.66
C GLN A 642 -25.40 -10.54 11.92
N GLN A 643 -26.19 -9.75 11.19
CA GLN A 643 -27.66 -9.75 11.27
C GLN A 643 -28.26 -11.01 10.63
N VAL A 644 -27.83 -11.35 9.41
CA VAL A 644 -28.52 -12.33 8.54
C VAL A 644 -27.70 -13.61 8.31
N GLY A 645 -26.43 -13.62 8.73
CA GLY A 645 -25.53 -14.73 8.50
C GLY A 645 -25.84 -16.00 9.30
N ARG A 646 -25.18 -17.09 8.88
CA ARG A 646 -25.43 -18.45 9.36
C ARG A 646 -25.36 -18.59 10.89
N SER A 647 -24.42 -17.92 11.55
CA SER A 647 -24.28 -17.97 13.01
C SER A 647 -25.53 -17.42 13.72
N ARG A 648 -26.15 -16.38 13.17
CA ARG A 648 -27.37 -15.78 13.73
C ARG A 648 -28.60 -16.64 13.45
N ARG A 649 -28.70 -17.22 12.24
CA ARG A 649 -29.73 -18.23 11.91
C ARG A 649 -29.72 -19.41 12.88
N LEU A 650 -28.54 -19.95 13.19
CA LEU A 650 -28.40 -21.06 14.15
C LEU A 650 -28.75 -20.66 15.59
N GLN A 651 -28.48 -19.42 16.02
CA GLN A 651 -28.93 -18.91 17.32
C GLN A 651 -30.46 -18.82 17.40
N VAL A 652 -31.10 -18.24 16.37
CA VAL A 652 -32.56 -18.10 16.32
C VAL A 652 -33.25 -19.47 16.24
N ALA A 653 -32.75 -20.38 15.41
CA ALA A 653 -33.26 -21.76 15.34
C ALA A 653 -33.16 -22.48 16.70
N ALA A 654 -32.07 -22.29 17.45
CA ALA A 654 -31.92 -22.85 18.80
C ALA A 654 -32.88 -22.18 19.82
N GLN A 655 -33.16 -20.89 19.70
CA GLN A 655 -34.17 -20.21 20.53
C GLN A 655 -35.58 -20.73 20.23
N TRP A 656 -35.96 -20.86 18.96
CA TRP A 656 -37.25 -21.42 18.55
C TRP A 656 -37.43 -22.87 19.01
N LEU A 657 -36.39 -23.70 18.95
CA LEU A 657 -36.42 -25.06 19.48
C LEU A 657 -36.71 -25.06 20.99
N LYS A 658 -35.97 -24.26 21.75
CA LYS A 658 -36.11 -24.11 23.21
C LYS A 658 -37.47 -23.53 23.62
N GLU A 659 -38.05 -22.65 22.81
CA GLU A 659 -39.39 -22.10 23.05
C GLU A 659 -40.49 -23.10 22.69
N ALA A 660 -40.33 -23.88 21.61
CA ALA A 660 -41.23 -24.98 21.26
C ALA A 660 -41.23 -26.08 22.35
N GLU A 661 -40.07 -26.40 22.93
CA GLU A 661 -39.96 -27.28 24.10
C GLU A 661 -40.72 -26.73 25.31
N ARG A 662 -40.52 -25.44 25.64
CA ARG A 662 -41.26 -24.79 26.74
C ARG A 662 -42.77 -24.85 26.53
N ARG A 663 -43.28 -24.55 25.33
CA ARG A 663 -44.72 -24.64 25.02
C ARG A 663 -45.26 -26.06 25.20
N ARG A 664 -44.52 -27.07 24.72
CA ARG A 664 -44.88 -28.50 24.93
C ARG A 664 -44.91 -28.88 26.42
N ASP A 665 -43.99 -28.37 27.23
CA ASP A 665 -43.96 -28.60 28.67
C ASP A 665 -45.08 -27.85 29.42
N GLU A 666 -45.50 -26.68 28.94
CA GLU A 666 -46.65 -25.94 29.47
C GLU A 666 -47.98 -26.62 29.14
N GLU A 667 -48.19 -27.12 27.92
CA GLU A 667 -49.34 -27.96 27.57
C GLU A 667 -49.39 -29.25 28.42
N ARG A 668 -48.25 -29.91 28.62
CA ARG A 668 -48.11 -31.08 29.51
C ARG A 668 -48.40 -30.78 30.97
N LYS A 669 -48.29 -29.52 31.42
CA LYS A 669 -48.69 -29.08 32.76
C LYS A 669 -50.18 -28.72 32.82
N ARG A 670 -50.74 -28.07 31.80
CA ARG A 670 -52.18 -27.74 31.72
C ARG A 670 -53.07 -28.99 31.72
N THR A 671 -52.65 -30.05 31.03
CA THR A 671 -53.37 -31.34 30.95
C THR A 671 -53.35 -32.20 32.23
N ARG A 672 -52.80 -31.70 33.35
CA ARG A 672 -52.62 -32.45 34.61
C ARG A 672 -53.40 -31.91 35.81
N ARG A 673 -54.60 -31.36 35.59
CA ARG A 673 -55.56 -31.02 36.66
C ARG A 673 -56.81 -31.93 36.54
N PRO A 674 -57.09 -32.83 37.48
CA PRO A 674 -58.28 -33.69 37.42
C PRO A 674 -59.54 -32.94 37.89
N SER A 675 -60.64 -33.09 37.16
CA SER A 675 -61.97 -32.67 37.59
C SER A 675 -62.64 -33.77 38.41
N ARG A 676 -63.16 -33.39 39.58
CA ARG A 676 -63.84 -34.27 40.53
C ARG A 676 -65.25 -34.63 40.04
N PHE A 677 -65.42 -35.81 39.45
CA PHE A 677 -66.62 -36.67 39.56
C PHE A 677 -66.33 -38.02 38.88
N GLU A 678 -66.64 -39.13 39.54
CA GLU A 678 -66.39 -40.49 39.06
C GLU A 678 -67.72 -41.25 39.07
N VAL A 679 -68.06 -41.91 37.96
CA VAL A 679 -69.23 -42.78 37.82
C VAL A 679 -68.80 -44.02 37.07
N THR A 680 -68.86 -45.17 37.73
CA THR A 680 -68.57 -46.50 37.17
C THR A 680 -69.84 -47.18 36.66
N PRO A 681 -69.88 -47.66 35.40
CA PRO A 681 -70.81 -48.68 34.97
C PRO A 681 -70.21 -50.08 35.21
N ALA A 682 -71.05 -51.03 35.62
CA ALA A 682 -70.68 -52.43 35.79
C ALA A 682 -70.55 -53.17 34.44
N PRO A 683 -69.78 -54.28 34.35
CA PRO A 683 -69.65 -55.07 33.13
C PRO A 683 -70.74 -56.14 33.02
N ASP A 684 -71.18 -56.46 31.80
CA ASP A 684 -71.76 -57.78 31.53
C ASP A 684 -71.55 -58.24 30.06
N MET A 685 -71.87 -59.51 29.79
CA MET A 685 -71.31 -60.35 28.72
C MET A 685 -72.18 -60.47 27.43
N LEU A 686 -71.70 -61.32 26.50
CA LEU A 686 -72.43 -62.09 25.45
C LEU A 686 -72.49 -61.56 23.99
N GLN A 687 -71.51 -62.02 23.21
CA GLN A 687 -71.60 -62.93 22.03
C GLN A 687 -72.47 -62.65 20.75
N VAL A 688 -71.75 -62.61 19.59
CA VAL A 688 -71.98 -63.42 18.33
C VAL A 688 -73.09 -62.83 17.37
N PRO A 689 -73.20 -63.16 16.04
CA PRO A 689 -72.57 -62.37 14.94
C PRO A 689 -73.43 -62.07 13.66
N GLY A 690 -72.87 -61.36 12.65
CA GLY A 690 -72.98 -61.78 11.23
C GLY A 690 -73.71 -60.93 10.17
N SER A 691 -73.03 -60.79 9.01
CA SER A 691 -73.55 -60.65 7.61
C SER A 691 -74.23 -59.35 7.12
N GLY A 692 -74.17 -59.05 5.80
CA GLY A 692 -75.24 -58.24 5.14
C GLY A 692 -74.99 -57.16 4.06
N MET A 693 -74.02 -57.30 3.14
CA MET A 693 -74.12 -56.98 1.70
C MET A 693 -74.99 -55.79 1.12
N THR A 694 -74.31 -54.82 0.48
CA THR A 694 -74.62 -54.11 -0.82
C THR A 694 -75.73 -53.07 -1.11
N ARG A 695 -75.28 -52.10 -1.97
CA ARG A 695 -75.91 -51.48 -3.19
C ARG A 695 -76.77 -50.22 -3.06
N GLY A 696 -76.55 -49.27 -4.01
CA GLY A 696 -77.52 -48.23 -4.38
C GLY A 696 -76.94 -46.87 -4.84
N THR A 697 -76.33 -46.78 -6.02
CA THR A 697 -75.99 -45.50 -6.68
C THR A 697 -77.13 -45.01 -7.60
N SER A 698 -77.22 -43.70 -7.88
CA SER A 698 -77.07 -43.11 -9.24
C SER A 698 -77.70 -41.72 -9.45
N LEU A 699 -77.04 -40.88 -10.29
CA LEU A 699 -77.56 -39.73 -11.09
C LEU A 699 -78.06 -38.49 -10.29
N THR A 700 -77.93 -37.20 -10.68
CA THR A 700 -77.31 -36.41 -11.78
C THR A 700 -77.27 -34.92 -11.33
N SER A 701 -76.60 -33.92 -11.94
CA SER A 701 -75.70 -33.77 -13.11
C SER A 701 -75.07 -32.36 -13.12
N GLN A 702 -73.91 -32.19 -13.80
CA GLN A 702 -73.35 -30.94 -14.37
C GLN A 702 -72.91 -29.79 -13.42
N ASP A 703 -71.86 -28.98 -13.69
CA ASP A 703 -70.56 -29.09 -14.42
C ASP A 703 -69.93 -27.66 -14.42
N GLN A 704 -68.65 -27.35 -14.62
CA GLN A 704 -67.31 -28.01 -14.52
C GLN A 704 -66.28 -26.83 -14.50
N SER A 705 -64.98 -26.90 -14.20
CA SER A 705 -63.97 -27.90 -13.80
C SER A 705 -62.98 -27.19 -12.82
N GLY A 706 -61.83 -27.65 -12.31
CA GLY A 706 -60.94 -28.82 -12.50
C GLY A 706 -59.51 -28.34 -12.13
N LEU A 707 -58.52 -29.11 -11.64
CA LEU A 707 -58.37 -30.53 -11.27
C LEU A 707 -57.77 -30.56 -9.81
N ILE A 708 -57.91 -31.53 -8.90
CA ILE A 708 -57.92 -33.02 -8.95
C ILE A 708 -56.50 -33.61 -9.13
N PRO A 709 -55.99 -34.60 -8.33
CA PRO A 709 -56.63 -35.40 -7.26
C PRO A 709 -55.87 -35.50 -5.88
N ALA A 710 -56.51 -36.17 -4.91
CA ALA A 710 -55.99 -36.77 -3.64
C ALA A 710 -56.20 -38.32 -3.67
N PRO A 711 -56.28 -39.17 -2.59
CA PRO A 711 -55.99 -39.09 -1.13
C PRO A 711 -54.96 -40.21 -0.68
N GLY A 712 -54.77 -40.69 0.58
CA GLY A 712 -55.12 -40.26 1.95
C GLY A 712 -55.50 -41.40 2.95
N GLN A 713 -54.59 -41.85 3.84
CA GLN A 713 -54.78 -42.83 4.95
C GLN A 713 -53.69 -42.63 6.05
N LEU A 714 -53.79 -43.05 7.33
CA LEU A 714 -54.87 -43.05 8.33
C LEU A 714 -54.27 -43.33 9.75
N PHE A 715 -54.96 -42.89 10.83
CA PHE A 715 -54.82 -43.30 12.26
C PHE A 715 -53.72 -42.75 13.22
N ARG A 716 -53.90 -43.08 14.53
CA ARG A 716 -53.63 -42.30 15.77
C ARG A 716 -52.56 -42.92 16.71
N PRO A 717 -52.10 -42.20 17.77
CA PRO A 717 -50.99 -42.61 18.65
C PRO A 717 -51.40 -43.41 19.92
N LYS A 718 -50.40 -43.98 20.61
CA LYS A 718 -50.47 -44.49 22.00
C LYS A 718 -49.34 -43.91 22.88
N SER A 719 -49.48 -44.07 24.20
CA SER A 719 -48.81 -43.25 25.22
C SER A 719 -48.27 -44.04 26.43
N ILE A 720 -47.47 -43.36 27.29
CA ILE A 720 -47.17 -43.67 28.72
C ILE A 720 -46.16 -44.78 29.02
N LEU A 721 -45.03 -44.39 29.67
CA LEU A 721 -44.75 -44.76 31.07
C LEU A 721 -43.80 -43.72 31.72
N LYS A 722 -43.85 -43.59 33.06
CA LYS A 722 -43.11 -42.58 33.86
C LYS A 722 -42.65 -43.19 35.19
N LYS A 723 -41.45 -42.84 35.66
CA LYS A 723 -40.96 -42.77 37.07
C LYS A 723 -39.53 -42.18 37.00
N THR A 724 -39.16 -41.00 37.55
CA THR A 724 -39.06 -40.56 38.97
C THR A 724 -38.09 -41.43 39.78
N ASN A 725 -37.05 -40.94 40.50
CA ASN A 725 -36.89 -39.63 41.16
C ASN A 725 -35.42 -39.13 41.28
N SER A 726 -35.30 -37.79 41.33
CA SER A 726 -34.36 -36.90 42.04
C SER A 726 -33.13 -37.41 42.80
N PHE A 727 -32.04 -36.63 42.78
CA PHE A 727 -31.47 -35.98 43.99
C PHE A 727 -30.55 -34.77 43.64
N THR A 728 -30.21 -33.97 44.65
CA THR A 728 -29.73 -32.57 44.55
C THR A 728 -28.20 -32.38 44.63
N LEU A 729 -27.75 -31.21 44.16
CA LEU A 729 -26.37 -30.69 44.23
C LEU A 729 -25.86 -30.46 45.66
N THR A 730 -24.56 -30.70 45.87
CA THR A 730 -23.73 -29.94 46.83
C THR A 730 -22.28 -29.79 46.32
N ARG A 731 -21.52 -28.92 46.99
CA ARG A 731 -20.35 -28.17 46.46
C ARG A 731 -19.17 -28.35 47.41
N GLY A 732 -17.93 -28.46 46.92
CA GLY A 732 -16.75 -28.00 47.71
C GLY A 732 -15.44 -28.79 47.67
N LEU A 733 -14.37 -28.06 47.32
CA LEU A 733 -12.96 -28.17 47.78
C LEU A 733 -12.09 -29.40 47.43
N ALA A 734 -10.78 -29.24 47.69
CA ALA A 734 -9.67 -29.87 46.97
C ALA A 734 -8.59 -30.52 47.91
N PRO A 735 -7.28 -30.57 47.58
CA PRO A 735 -6.51 -31.78 47.22
C PRO A 735 -5.57 -32.26 48.36
N PRO A 736 -4.72 -33.32 48.17
CA PRO A 736 -3.41 -33.14 47.52
C PRO A 736 -2.83 -34.36 46.72
N THR A 737 -1.71 -34.10 46.04
CA THR A 737 -0.71 -35.02 45.42
C THR A 737 0.11 -35.81 46.48
N PRO A 738 0.98 -36.84 46.19
CA PRO A 738 1.90 -36.90 45.02
C PRO A 738 2.38 -38.29 44.47
N GLN A 739 3.32 -38.19 43.52
CA GLN A 739 4.37 -39.15 43.10
C GLN A 739 4.25 -39.85 41.72
N SER A 740 5.42 -39.98 41.10
CA SER A 740 5.77 -40.51 39.77
C SER A 740 6.97 -41.47 39.94
N PRO A 741 7.30 -42.39 39.02
CA PRO A 741 8.10 -42.00 37.84
C PRO A 741 7.85 -42.80 36.53
N MET A 742 8.56 -42.41 35.48
CA MET A 742 8.61 -43.00 34.12
C MET A 742 9.54 -44.24 34.06
N PRO A 743 9.52 -45.07 32.99
CA PRO A 743 10.39 -44.80 31.83
C PRO A 743 9.79 -45.06 30.42
N HIS A 744 10.45 -44.46 29.42
CA HIS A 744 10.32 -44.66 27.95
C HIS A 744 11.30 -45.77 27.47
N PRO A 745 11.32 -46.29 26.20
CA PRO A 745 11.16 -45.53 24.93
C PRO A 745 10.57 -46.24 23.66
N SER A 746 10.43 -45.43 22.59
CA SER A 746 10.46 -45.68 21.11
C SER A 746 10.13 -47.08 20.51
N VAL A 747 9.46 -47.21 19.34
CA VAL A 747 9.95 -46.80 17.98
C VAL A 747 8.77 -46.56 16.98
N TYR A 748 9.08 -45.87 15.87
CA TYR A 748 8.17 -45.47 14.78
C TYR A 748 7.53 -46.62 13.97
N THR A 749 6.32 -46.37 13.44
CA THR A 749 6.07 -46.47 11.99
C THR A 749 4.87 -45.59 11.58
N THR A 750 5.02 -44.90 10.45
CA THR A 750 3.95 -44.14 9.79
C THR A 750 3.18 -45.02 8.81
N VAL A 751 1.90 -44.76 8.57
CA VAL A 751 1.35 -44.56 7.21
C VAL A 751 -0.06 -43.95 7.25
N THR A 752 -0.34 -43.12 6.24
CA THR A 752 -1.58 -42.38 5.98
C THR A 752 -2.75 -43.29 5.58
N GLY A 753 -3.99 -43.01 6.03
CA GLY A 753 -5.17 -43.72 5.48
C GLY A 753 -6.56 -43.53 6.13
N ALA A 754 -6.77 -42.55 7.02
CA ALA A 754 -7.98 -42.51 7.86
C ALA A 754 -9.22 -41.80 7.29
N GLU A 755 -9.15 -41.09 6.14
CA GLU A 755 -10.30 -40.31 5.62
C GLU A 755 -11.01 -40.92 4.39
N THR A 756 -10.51 -42.02 3.82
CA THR A 756 -11.12 -42.64 2.61
C THR A 756 -12.21 -43.69 2.92
N ARG A 757 -12.16 -44.36 4.08
CA ARG A 757 -13.13 -45.42 4.42
C ARG A 757 -14.55 -44.92 4.70
N ILE A 758 -14.71 -43.71 5.24
CA ILE A 758 -16.04 -43.16 5.59
C ILE A 758 -16.81 -42.72 4.33
N ARG A 759 -16.12 -42.18 3.31
CA ARG A 759 -16.74 -41.86 2.02
C ARG A 759 -17.17 -43.11 1.25
N ALA A 760 -16.31 -44.13 1.19
CA ALA A 760 -16.63 -45.40 0.54
C ALA A 760 -17.83 -46.11 1.21
N ALA A 761 -17.94 -46.06 2.54
CA ALA A 761 -19.09 -46.62 3.26
C ALA A 761 -20.41 -45.90 2.95
N PHE A 762 -20.40 -44.56 2.84
CA PHE A 762 -21.61 -43.81 2.47
C PHE A 762 -22.05 -44.04 1.01
N GLU A 763 -21.09 -44.16 0.09
CA GLU A 763 -21.40 -44.42 -1.33
C GLU A 763 -21.94 -45.84 -1.56
N ALA A 764 -21.44 -46.83 -0.81
CA ALA A 764 -21.95 -48.20 -0.83
C ALA A 764 -23.38 -48.36 -0.26
N ILE A 765 -23.78 -47.49 0.68
CA ILE A 765 -25.15 -47.46 1.21
C ILE A 765 -26.11 -46.81 0.21
N PHE A 766 -25.73 -45.70 -0.42
CA PHE A 766 -26.57 -45.04 -1.43
C PHE A 766 -26.80 -45.91 -2.68
N LYS A 767 -25.78 -46.63 -3.15
CA LYS A 767 -25.87 -47.56 -4.31
C LYS A 767 -26.65 -48.86 -4.04
N ARG A 768 -27.09 -49.13 -2.80
CA ARG A 768 -27.91 -50.30 -2.45
C ARG A 768 -29.39 -50.01 -2.22
N SER A 769 -29.81 -48.75 -2.27
CA SER A 769 -31.22 -48.34 -2.15
C SER A 769 -31.96 -48.22 -3.49
N THR A 770 -31.25 -48.40 -4.62
CA THR A 770 -31.77 -48.22 -5.99
C THR A 770 -31.91 -49.53 -6.77
N LEU A 771 -31.76 -50.68 -6.11
CA LEU A 771 -31.78 -52.02 -6.73
C LEU A 771 -32.39 -53.07 -5.78
N LEU A 772 -33.72 -53.10 -5.65
CA LEU A 772 -34.50 -54.32 -5.42
C LEU A 772 -35.90 -54.13 -6.06
N PRO A 773 -36.47 -55.14 -6.75
CA PRO A 773 -37.73 -55.00 -7.50
C PRO A 773 -38.97 -55.55 -6.76
N ASP A 774 -40.15 -55.11 -7.21
CA ASP A 774 -41.47 -55.64 -6.80
C ASP A 774 -41.76 -57.01 -7.45
N VAL A 775 -42.26 -58.00 -6.68
CA VAL A 775 -43.07 -59.14 -7.17
C VAL A 775 -44.05 -59.61 -6.08
N GLU A 776 -45.26 -59.99 -6.47
CA GLU A 776 -46.36 -60.48 -5.65
C GLU A 776 -46.28 -61.99 -5.29
N GLY A 777 -47.04 -62.41 -4.28
CA GLY A 777 -47.79 -63.69 -4.27
C GLY A 777 -47.04 -65.02 -4.11
N GLY A 778 -47.28 -65.73 -3.00
CA GLY A 778 -46.89 -67.14 -2.86
C GLY A 778 -47.11 -67.69 -1.45
N LEU A 779 -47.66 -68.89 -1.33
CA LEU A 779 -47.93 -69.59 -0.06
C LEU A 779 -46.73 -70.44 0.43
N SER A 780 -46.89 -70.93 1.66
CA SER A 780 -46.37 -72.18 2.26
C SER A 780 -45.06 -72.18 3.08
N ASP A 781 -45.24 -72.77 4.28
CA ASP A 781 -44.37 -73.62 5.09
C ASP A 781 -43.08 -73.13 5.81
N GLN A 782 -43.25 -73.10 7.15
CA GLN A 782 -42.52 -73.85 8.19
C GLN A 782 -41.01 -73.66 8.48
N MET A 783 -40.78 -73.51 9.80
CA MET A 783 -39.67 -74.04 10.61
C MET A 783 -38.24 -73.53 10.43
N GLY A 784 -37.53 -73.36 11.57
CA GLY A 784 -36.06 -73.24 11.59
C GLY A 784 -35.50 -72.28 12.65
N GLY A 785 -35.63 -72.60 13.94
CA GLY A 785 -35.23 -71.71 15.04
C GLY A 785 -33.73 -71.55 15.35
N LEU A 786 -33.49 -70.88 16.50
CA LEU A 786 -32.21 -70.75 17.26
C LEU A 786 -31.18 -69.74 16.67
N GLN A 787 -30.46 -68.90 17.43
CA GLN A 787 -30.12 -68.88 18.86
C GLN A 787 -29.56 -67.48 19.27
N ARG A 788 -29.37 -67.23 20.58
CA ARG A 788 -28.86 -65.95 21.14
C ARG A 788 -27.36 -66.00 21.45
N SER A 789 -26.66 -64.86 21.32
CA SER A 789 -25.71 -64.26 22.30
C SER A 789 -24.75 -63.26 21.64
N PRO A 790 -23.96 -62.45 22.38
CA PRO A 790 -24.19 -61.84 23.69
C PRO A 790 -24.11 -60.28 23.65
N SER A 791 -24.50 -59.63 24.75
CA SER A 791 -24.53 -58.16 24.89
C SER A 791 -23.17 -57.52 25.22
N ILE A 792 -22.78 -56.48 24.47
CA ILE A 792 -21.70 -55.55 24.85
C ILE A 792 -22.29 -54.17 25.14
N ASN A 793 -22.35 -53.78 26.41
CA ASN A 793 -22.77 -52.46 26.85
C ASN A 793 -21.68 -51.40 26.62
N LYS A 794 -21.63 -50.79 25.43
CA LYS A 794 -20.96 -49.50 25.25
C LYS A 794 -21.91 -48.38 25.63
N LYS A 795 -21.56 -47.58 26.65
CA LYS A 795 -22.18 -46.26 26.89
C LYS A 795 -21.92 -45.36 25.68
N VAL A 796 -22.87 -45.30 24.76
CA VAL A 796 -22.85 -44.33 23.65
C VAL A 796 -23.09 -42.95 24.24
N GLN A 797 -22.04 -42.15 24.29
CA GLN A 797 -22.17 -40.73 24.60
C GLN A 797 -22.87 -40.08 23.39
N LEU A 798 -24.15 -39.75 23.57
CA LEU A 798 -24.99 -39.17 22.52
C LEU A 798 -24.27 -37.96 21.89
N PRO A 799 -24.18 -37.88 20.55
CA PRO A 799 -23.65 -36.68 19.89
C PRO A 799 -24.45 -35.47 20.35
N ARG A 800 -23.76 -34.33 20.58
CA ARG A 800 -24.43 -33.05 20.77
C ARG A 800 -25.46 -32.86 19.67
N GLU A 801 -26.69 -32.60 20.08
CA GLU A 801 -27.84 -32.49 19.20
C GLU A 801 -27.54 -31.49 18.08
N ARG A 802 -27.65 -31.94 16.82
CA ARG A 802 -27.41 -31.06 15.68
C ARG A 802 -28.63 -30.17 15.54
N VAL A 803 -28.51 -28.91 15.98
CA VAL A 803 -29.46 -27.85 15.63
C VAL A 803 -29.62 -27.87 14.11
N CYS A 804 -30.79 -28.30 13.64
CA CYS A 804 -31.13 -28.22 12.23
C CYS A 804 -31.19 -26.75 11.82
N ASP A 805 -30.64 -26.44 10.65
CA ASP A 805 -30.85 -25.13 10.03
C ASP A 805 -32.34 -24.97 9.68
N MET A 806 -32.81 -23.74 9.57
CA MET A 806 -34.22 -23.43 9.27
C MET A 806 -34.62 -23.99 7.90
N SER A 807 -35.92 -24.23 7.67
CA SER A 807 -36.38 -24.62 6.33
C SER A 807 -36.07 -23.51 5.31
N PRO A 808 -35.93 -23.82 4.00
CA PRO A 808 -35.61 -22.78 3.00
C PRO A 808 -36.67 -21.68 2.87
N GLU A 809 -37.90 -21.95 3.28
CA GLU A 809 -39.03 -21.02 3.25
C GLU A 809 -39.04 -20.16 4.53
N ASP A 810 -38.92 -20.78 5.70
CA ASP A 810 -38.74 -20.07 6.98
C ASP A 810 -37.49 -19.18 6.95
N GLN A 811 -36.42 -19.64 6.30
CA GLN A 811 -35.21 -18.85 6.08
C GLN A 811 -35.53 -17.60 5.26
N LYS A 812 -36.22 -17.70 4.12
CA LYS A 812 -36.57 -16.51 3.31
C LYS A 812 -37.46 -15.54 4.09
N ALA A 813 -38.48 -16.04 4.80
CA ALA A 813 -39.38 -15.21 5.60
C ALA A 813 -38.64 -14.51 6.74
N TRP A 814 -37.80 -15.24 7.49
CA TRP A 814 -36.96 -14.66 8.53
C TRP A 814 -35.94 -13.67 7.98
N GLU A 815 -35.25 -13.99 6.88
CA GLU A 815 -34.32 -13.06 6.24
C GLU A 815 -35.05 -11.78 5.82
N GLN A 816 -36.27 -11.85 5.26
CA GLN A 816 -37.07 -10.66 4.95
C GLN A 816 -37.41 -9.83 6.21
N LEU A 817 -37.84 -10.47 7.30
CA LEU A 817 -38.15 -9.81 8.57
C LEU A 817 -36.92 -9.16 9.21
N GLU A 818 -35.76 -9.80 9.20
CA GLU A 818 -34.51 -9.23 9.70
C GLU A 818 -34.00 -8.10 8.80
N MET A 819 -34.13 -8.23 7.48
CA MET A 819 -33.75 -7.20 6.50
C MET A 819 -34.67 -5.96 6.56
N ALA A 820 -35.89 -6.09 7.07
CA ALA A 820 -36.83 -4.99 7.28
C ALA A 820 -36.53 -4.16 8.55
N LYS A 821 -35.71 -4.65 9.48
CA LYS A 821 -35.36 -3.92 10.72
C LYS A 821 -34.54 -2.67 10.44
N GLU A 822 -34.70 -1.67 11.30
CA GLU A 822 -33.93 -0.42 11.30
C GLU A 822 -32.55 -0.59 11.96
N ILE A 823 -31.58 0.18 11.48
CA ILE A 823 -30.21 0.23 12.01
C ILE A 823 -30.06 1.46 12.90
N ASP A 824 -30.04 1.27 14.22
CA ASP A 824 -29.78 2.33 15.20
C ASP A 824 -28.26 2.47 15.44
N PHE A 825 -27.62 3.36 14.67
CA PHE A 825 -26.19 3.65 14.81
C PHE A 825 -25.86 4.37 16.12
N ASP A 826 -26.78 5.15 16.69
CA ASP A 826 -26.56 5.86 17.96
C ASP A 826 -26.51 4.88 19.14
N LYS A 827 -27.41 3.91 19.20
CA LYS A 827 -27.37 2.85 20.21
C LYS A 827 -26.08 2.03 20.11
N MET A 828 -25.62 1.74 18.89
CA MET A 828 -24.30 1.11 18.68
C MET A 828 -23.15 1.99 19.20
N LEU A 829 -23.18 3.30 18.93
CA LEU A 829 -22.16 4.25 19.40
C LEU A 829 -22.15 4.42 20.92
N GLN A 830 -23.32 4.45 21.56
CA GLN A 830 -23.45 4.51 23.02
C GLN A 830 -22.89 3.26 23.69
N ILE A 831 -23.21 2.06 23.18
CA ILE A 831 -22.66 0.81 23.70
C ILE A 831 -21.15 0.76 23.47
N ALA A 832 -20.64 1.16 22.29
CA ALA A 832 -19.21 1.27 22.05
C ALA A 832 -18.52 2.20 23.07
N ARG A 833 -19.13 3.36 23.38
CA ARG A 833 -18.62 4.32 24.36
C ARG A 833 -18.62 3.77 25.80
N ARG A 834 -19.68 3.05 26.22
CA ARG A 834 -19.73 2.39 27.55
C ARG A 834 -18.69 1.27 27.66
N ARG A 835 -18.52 0.46 26.60
CA ARG A 835 -17.56 -0.67 26.52
C ARG A 835 -16.09 -0.23 26.41
N ASP A 836 -15.86 1.05 26.07
CA ASP A 836 -14.56 1.73 26.14
C ASP A 836 -14.26 2.23 27.58
N MET A 837 -15.30 2.63 28.33
CA MET A 837 -15.19 3.11 29.72
C MET A 837 -15.00 1.96 30.71
N ASN A 838 -15.86 0.92 30.66
CA ASN A 838 -15.75 -0.30 31.45
C ASN A 838 -15.32 -1.49 30.56
N PRO A 839 -14.02 -1.79 30.45
CA PRO A 839 -13.51 -2.89 29.62
C PRO A 839 -13.52 -4.26 30.31
N ASP A 840 -13.69 -4.31 31.63
CA ASP A 840 -13.64 -5.55 32.44
C ASP A 840 -15.03 -6.06 32.87
N ASP A 841 -16.11 -5.33 32.55
CA ASP A 841 -17.50 -5.82 32.68
C ASP A 841 -17.78 -6.91 31.63
N THR A 842 -17.96 -8.15 32.10
CA THR A 842 -18.39 -9.28 31.25
C THR A 842 -19.91 -9.40 31.10
N ASP A 843 -20.69 -8.70 31.93
CA ASP A 843 -22.16 -8.84 32.05
C ASP A 843 -22.98 -8.10 30.97
N TYR A 844 -22.36 -7.74 29.83
CA TYR A 844 -23.08 -7.18 28.69
C TYR A 844 -23.80 -8.29 27.88
N GLU A 845 -24.82 -8.92 28.47
CA GLU A 845 -25.72 -9.91 27.83
C GLU A 845 -26.71 -9.29 26.81
N ASP A 846 -26.32 -8.23 26.10
CA ASP A 846 -26.99 -7.83 24.85
C ASP A 846 -26.36 -8.62 23.69
N GLU A 847 -26.63 -9.95 23.61
CA GLU A 847 -26.20 -10.87 22.53
C GLU A 847 -26.77 -10.51 21.13
N THR A 848 -27.29 -9.30 20.97
CA THR A 848 -28.08 -8.87 19.82
C THR A 848 -27.56 -7.60 19.14
N LEU A 849 -26.61 -6.85 19.74
CA LEU A 849 -26.13 -5.60 19.16
C LEU A 849 -24.75 -5.67 18.48
N TYR A 850 -24.74 -5.16 17.25
CA TYR A 850 -23.58 -5.11 16.36
C TYR A 850 -22.65 -3.96 16.75
N LEU A 851 -21.35 -4.24 16.82
CA LEU A 851 -20.34 -3.20 17.06
C LEU A 851 -19.79 -2.71 15.72
N CYS A 852 -20.19 -1.51 15.33
CA CYS A 852 -19.70 -0.78 14.17
C CYS A 852 -18.76 0.34 14.61
N HIS A 853 -17.54 0.39 14.08
CA HIS A 853 -16.62 1.52 14.29
C HIS A 853 -17.02 2.66 13.36
N ILE A 854 -17.49 3.77 13.92
CA ILE A 854 -17.72 5.01 13.19
C ILE A 854 -16.45 5.85 13.32
N ASP A 855 -15.75 6.08 12.21
CA ASP A 855 -14.61 6.98 12.18
C ASP A 855 -15.13 8.42 12.11
N PRO A 856 -14.86 9.29 13.10
CA PRO A 856 -15.24 10.70 13.02
C PRO A 856 -14.51 11.32 11.82
N ALA A 857 -15.21 12.17 11.07
CA ALA A 857 -14.59 12.87 9.94
C ALA A 857 -13.46 13.78 10.49
N PRO A 858 -12.17 13.50 10.20
CA PRO A 858 -11.06 14.10 10.93
C PRO A 858 -10.89 15.60 10.63
N PHE A 859 -11.46 16.08 9.52
CA PHE A 859 -11.59 17.48 9.15
C PHE A 859 -12.75 17.62 8.15
N GLN A 860 -13.26 18.84 8.00
CA GLN A 860 -14.30 19.21 7.04
C GLN A 860 -13.77 20.36 6.17
N LEU A 861 -14.17 20.41 4.89
CA LEU A 861 -13.87 21.54 4.00
C LEU A 861 -15.03 22.52 3.96
N VAL A 862 -14.71 23.81 4.06
CA VAL A 862 -15.64 24.91 3.79
C VAL A 862 -15.72 25.13 2.27
N GLU A 863 -16.91 25.36 1.74
CA GLU A 863 -17.18 25.53 0.30
C GLU A 863 -16.32 26.63 -0.37
N ARG A 864 -16.09 27.73 0.35
CA ARG A 864 -15.26 28.87 -0.09
C ARG A 864 -13.76 28.69 0.12
N THR A 865 -13.29 27.45 0.36
CA THR A 865 -11.84 27.18 0.44
C THR A 865 -11.25 27.23 -0.97
N SER A 866 -10.30 28.14 -1.21
CA SER A 866 -9.58 28.25 -2.48
C SER A 866 -8.84 26.96 -2.86
N LEU A 867 -8.74 26.65 -4.15
CA LEU A 867 -8.07 25.47 -4.71
C LEU A 867 -6.65 25.27 -4.15
N LEU A 868 -5.85 26.34 -4.03
CA LEU A 868 -4.50 26.28 -3.44
C LEU A 868 -4.51 25.76 -1.99
N LYS A 869 -5.42 26.25 -1.14
CA LYS A 869 -5.56 25.81 0.26
C LYS A 869 -5.97 24.34 0.33
N VAL A 870 -6.86 23.88 -0.55
CA VAL A 870 -7.26 22.45 -0.60
C VAL A 870 -6.12 21.56 -1.09
N HIS A 871 -5.37 21.98 -2.11
CA HIS A 871 -4.15 21.31 -2.54
C HIS A 871 -3.17 21.16 -1.36
N SER A 872 -2.90 22.24 -0.64
CA SER A 872 -2.03 22.22 0.54
C SER A 872 -2.55 21.32 1.65
N LEU A 873 -3.86 21.31 1.94
CA LEU A 873 -4.48 20.39 2.92
C LEU A 873 -4.34 18.92 2.51
N PHE A 874 -4.65 18.58 1.25
CA PHE A 874 -4.49 17.21 0.74
C PHE A 874 -3.02 16.75 0.77
N SER A 875 -2.09 17.64 0.41
CA SER A 875 -0.65 17.38 0.41
C SER A 875 -0.06 17.22 1.82
N THR A 876 -0.47 18.08 2.77
CA THR A 876 0.01 18.03 4.18
C THR A 876 -0.56 16.86 4.97
N LEU A 877 -1.86 16.54 4.78
CA LEU A 877 -2.53 15.49 5.54
C LEU A 877 -2.37 14.10 4.87
N GLY A 878 -1.96 14.03 3.61
CA GLY A 878 -1.85 12.78 2.84
C GLY A 878 -3.20 12.13 2.56
N VAL A 879 -4.28 12.92 2.50
CA VAL A 879 -5.66 12.42 2.48
C VAL A 879 -6.16 12.27 1.05
N SER A 880 -6.88 11.17 0.78
CA SER A 880 -7.41 10.87 -0.55
C SER A 880 -8.82 11.43 -0.83
N ARG A 881 -9.59 11.76 0.22
CA ARG A 881 -10.97 12.24 0.18
C ARG A 881 -11.27 13.18 1.35
N ALA A 882 -12.00 14.26 1.09
CA ALA A 882 -12.49 15.19 2.09
C ALA A 882 -13.98 15.46 1.88
N TYR A 883 -14.73 15.60 2.98
CA TYR A 883 -16.13 15.96 2.97
C TYR A 883 -16.27 17.49 3.02
N VAL A 884 -17.12 18.04 2.16
CA VAL A 884 -17.43 19.47 2.11
C VAL A 884 -18.73 19.71 2.87
N THR A 885 -18.69 20.65 3.81
CA THR A 885 -19.84 21.00 4.63
C THR A 885 -20.08 22.51 4.69
N ALA A 886 -21.35 22.90 4.83
CA ALA A 886 -21.71 24.22 5.34
C ALA A 886 -22.55 24.03 6.60
N ILE A 887 -22.13 24.69 7.69
CA ILE A 887 -22.81 24.61 9.00
C ILE A 887 -23.03 23.14 9.44
N GLY A 888 -22.02 22.29 9.19
CA GLY A 888 -22.04 20.85 9.51
C GLY A 888 -22.87 19.96 8.57
N ARG A 889 -23.66 20.53 7.65
CA ARG A 889 -24.42 19.78 6.64
C ARG A 889 -23.52 19.34 5.49
N LEU A 890 -23.59 18.08 5.10
CA LEU A 890 -22.88 17.51 3.96
C LEU A 890 -23.45 18.05 2.64
N ILE A 891 -22.61 18.68 1.82
CA ILE A 891 -23.02 19.26 0.52
C ILE A 891 -22.24 18.64 -0.65
N GLY A 892 -21.01 18.18 -0.41
CA GLY A 892 -20.22 17.56 -1.44
C GLY A 892 -19.06 16.72 -0.94
N VAL A 893 -18.40 16.04 -1.87
CA VAL A 893 -17.14 15.33 -1.63
C VAL A 893 -16.10 15.82 -2.64
N VAL A 894 -14.90 16.10 -2.15
CA VAL A 894 -13.70 16.26 -2.97
C VAL A 894 -12.83 15.03 -2.78
N ALA A 895 -12.40 14.40 -3.86
CA ALA A 895 -11.35 13.40 -3.81
C ALA A 895 -10.18 13.79 -4.73
N LEU A 896 -9.07 13.07 -4.60
CA LEU A 896 -7.80 13.44 -5.23
C LEU A 896 -7.86 13.49 -6.77
N LYS A 897 -8.79 12.75 -7.39
CA LYS A 897 -9.02 12.76 -8.84
C LYS A 897 -9.68 14.08 -9.29
N GLU A 898 -10.66 14.54 -8.54
CA GLU A 898 -11.46 15.74 -8.77
C GLU A 898 -10.58 16.97 -8.53
N LEU A 899 -9.79 16.97 -7.46
CA LEU A 899 -8.77 17.99 -7.17
C LEU A 899 -7.71 18.08 -8.28
N ARG A 900 -7.20 16.93 -8.78
CA ARG A 900 -6.28 16.89 -9.93
C ARG A 900 -6.95 17.46 -11.18
N LYS A 901 -8.18 17.03 -11.50
CA LYS A 901 -8.91 17.50 -12.68
C LYS A 901 -9.13 19.02 -12.61
N ALA A 902 -9.54 19.54 -11.46
CA ALA A 902 -9.69 20.97 -11.25
C ALA A 902 -8.40 21.73 -11.60
N ILE A 903 -7.24 21.28 -11.11
CA ILE A 903 -5.94 21.90 -11.43
C ILE A 903 -5.61 21.81 -12.93
N GLU A 904 -5.88 20.68 -13.58
CA GLU A 904 -5.72 20.53 -15.04
C GLU A 904 -6.67 21.44 -15.83
N ASP A 905 -7.91 21.61 -15.38
CA ASP A 905 -8.92 22.50 -15.96
C ASP A 905 -8.57 23.99 -15.73
N VAL A 906 -7.97 24.37 -14.59
CA VAL A 906 -7.43 25.73 -14.35
C VAL A 906 -6.26 26.02 -15.29
N ASN A 907 -5.31 25.09 -15.38
CA ASN A 907 -4.09 25.25 -16.20
C ASN A 907 -4.39 25.28 -17.70
N SER A 908 -5.46 24.60 -18.14
CA SER A 908 -5.95 24.66 -19.53
C SER A 908 -6.91 25.84 -19.79
N GLY A 909 -7.28 26.61 -18.77
CA GLY A 909 -8.19 27.76 -18.88
C GLY A 909 -9.68 27.38 -19.07
N VAL A 910 -10.04 26.10 -18.88
CA VAL A 910 -11.42 25.61 -18.97
C VAL A 910 -12.23 26.02 -17.74
N LEU A 911 -11.62 25.97 -16.55
CA LEU A 911 -12.25 26.47 -15.32
C LEU A 911 -11.93 27.97 -15.16
N THR A 912 -12.96 28.81 -15.32
CA THR A 912 -12.86 30.26 -15.08
C THR A 912 -13.87 30.68 -14.00
N PRO A 913 -13.55 31.67 -13.15
CA PRO A 913 -14.47 32.16 -12.13
C PRO A 913 -15.71 32.90 -12.69
N ALA A 914 -15.83 33.01 -14.02
CA ALA A 914 -16.93 33.70 -14.71
C ALA A 914 -18.23 32.87 -14.78
N THR A 915 -18.21 31.58 -14.44
CA THR A 915 -19.42 30.72 -14.37
C THR A 915 -20.17 30.84 -13.04
N ARG A 916 -19.81 31.79 -12.16
CA ARG A 916 -20.57 32.07 -10.94
C ARG A 916 -21.97 32.59 -11.29
N PRO A 917 -23.07 31.86 -10.98
CA PRO A 917 -24.35 32.53 -10.81
C PRO A 917 -24.18 33.55 -9.68
N SER A 918 -24.71 34.77 -9.85
CA SER A 918 -24.74 35.75 -8.77
C SER A 918 -25.46 35.14 -7.57
N PRO A 919 -24.98 35.35 -6.32
CA PRO A 919 -25.72 34.89 -5.15
C PRO A 919 -27.12 35.52 -5.20
N PRO A 920 -28.20 34.74 -5.00
CA PRO A 920 -29.54 35.30 -5.06
C PRO A 920 -29.67 36.40 -4.01
N SER A 921 -30.11 37.58 -4.42
CA SER A 921 -30.24 38.79 -3.58
C SER A 921 -31.29 38.67 -2.47
N THR A 922 -31.99 37.54 -2.43
CA THR A 922 -32.90 37.12 -1.37
C THR A 922 -32.55 35.69 -0.97
N PRO A 923 -32.46 35.36 0.33
CA PRO A 923 -32.37 33.96 0.75
C PRO A 923 -33.64 33.24 0.28
N LEU A 924 -33.49 32.33 -0.68
CA LEU A 924 -34.60 31.51 -1.15
C LEU A 924 -35.16 30.74 0.06
N PRO A 925 -36.47 30.84 0.36
CA PRO A 925 -37.07 29.98 1.37
C PRO A 925 -36.83 28.53 0.92
N ILE A 926 -36.32 27.72 1.84
CA ILE A 926 -36.03 26.32 1.58
C ILE A 926 -37.37 25.61 1.35
N MET A 927 -37.79 25.51 0.09
CA MET A 927 -38.89 24.63 -0.28
C MET A 927 -38.42 23.19 -0.11
N ILE A 928 -38.60 22.69 1.11
CA ILE A 928 -38.56 21.27 1.42
C ILE A 928 -39.68 20.65 0.58
N LYS A 929 -39.34 20.11 -0.59
CA LYS A 929 -40.27 19.32 -1.39
C LYS A 929 -40.44 17.96 -0.72
N VAL A 930 -41.21 17.95 0.37
CA VAL A 930 -41.65 16.73 1.02
C VAL A 930 -42.44 15.96 -0.03
N GLN A 931 -41.92 14.81 -0.45
CA GLN A 931 -42.75 13.82 -1.13
C GLN A 931 -43.62 13.17 -0.05
N THR A 932 -44.70 13.85 0.34
CA THR A 932 -45.84 13.21 1.00
C THR A 932 -46.46 12.27 -0.01
N SER A 933 -46.12 10.98 0.08
CA SER A 933 -46.90 9.91 -0.53
C SER A 933 -48.19 9.69 0.27
N GLU A 934 -49.05 10.71 0.32
CA GLU A 934 -50.45 10.52 0.66
C GLU A 934 -51.19 10.06 -0.61
N PRO A 935 -52.04 9.01 -0.53
CA PRO A 935 -52.90 8.68 -1.65
C PRO A 935 -53.87 9.82 -1.90
N ALA A 936 -54.06 10.20 -3.17
CA ALA A 936 -54.99 11.27 -3.53
C ALA A 936 -56.42 10.94 -3.01
N PRO A 937 -57.18 11.94 -2.51
CA PRO A 937 -58.59 11.73 -2.19
C PRO A 937 -59.34 11.32 -3.48
N PRO A 938 -60.34 10.43 -3.36
CA PRO A 938 -61.09 9.96 -4.53
C PRO A 938 -61.82 11.14 -5.20
N SER A 939 -61.76 11.19 -6.53
CA SER A 939 -62.53 12.13 -7.33
C SER A 939 -64.03 11.82 -7.27
N ASP A 940 -64.88 12.86 -7.19
CA ASP A 940 -66.34 12.73 -7.08
C ASP A 940 -67.03 11.99 -8.26
N SER A 941 -66.28 11.70 -9.33
CA SER A 941 -66.72 10.82 -10.42
C SER A 941 -66.87 9.35 -10.01
N ASP A 942 -66.12 8.89 -9.00
CA ASP A 942 -66.09 7.47 -8.60
C ASP A 942 -67.12 7.15 -7.52
N THR A 943 -67.43 8.11 -6.64
CA THR A 943 -68.53 8.04 -5.67
C THR A 943 -69.90 7.96 -6.34
N ALA A 944 -70.05 8.54 -7.54
CA ALA A 944 -71.29 8.48 -8.34
C ALA A 944 -71.56 7.10 -8.99
N ARG A 945 -70.57 6.20 -9.08
CA ARG A 945 -70.75 4.85 -9.65
C ARG A 945 -71.16 3.80 -8.61
N LEU A 946 -70.90 4.03 -7.32
CA LEU A 946 -71.20 3.09 -6.24
C LEU A 946 -72.62 3.23 -5.66
N THR A 947 -73.38 4.27 -6.05
CA THR A 947 -74.76 4.52 -5.56
C THR A 947 -75.87 4.00 -6.48
N LYS A 948 -75.55 3.29 -7.57
CA LYS A 948 -76.52 2.71 -8.51
C LYS A 948 -76.68 1.18 -8.48
N SER A 949 -76.07 0.49 -7.51
CA SER A 949 -76.20 -0.98 -7.34
C SER A 949 -76.77 -1.41 -5.99
N CYS A 950 -77.63 -0.56 -5.39
CA CYS A 950 -78.52 -0.93 -4.28
C CYS A 950 -79.95 -0.43 -4.55
N LYS A 951 -80.57 -1.00 -5.59
CA LYS A 951 -82.01 -1.19 -5.73
C LYS A 951 -82.26 -2.37 -6.65
#